data_AF-A0A7J4CYY7-F1
#
_entry.id   AF-A0A7J4CYY7-F1
#
_cell.length_a   1.000
_cell.length_b   1.000
_cell.length_c   1.000
_cell.angle_alpha   90.00
_cell.angle_beta   90.00
_cell.angle_gamma   90.00
#
_symmetry.space_group_name_H-M   'P 1'
#
loop_
_entity.id
_entity.type
_entity.pdbx_description
1 polymer ?
#
loop_
_entity_poly.entity_id
_entity_poly.type
_entity_poly.pdbx_seq_one_letter_code
_entity_poly.pdbx_strand_id
1 'polypeptide(L)'
;MSYNDVLKMLETALNDADQLEDHYDVCKSTMANLDSNRAKAKKSGLSFSDDSYNAAKEKFDSGDYVGANEIAGDCSQKLESCNSGFDTLSNLFEMLDTFEMKHTDDFDTLKDNLSELMAAGEFDKGIALCDQEESAIRSQLSDYEKAKALVSEYNEKIMDAKEHILIEEFVPDEESAEQYLEKRNSKEAIKISEKGIDQIQNALDNWRPEIKVTLPDDLVASESNRAVVLVENTGKAKAQSVTLVVDGIEVAGGELSTGEILPNNSEEIIAGLIPSTPGNIPVKVTKNATRSFDGSQTSIDEQIWVEVLRAGGASSGVQGRESKKKKDTQEEEVIAITPEWSIPEGLSDDELVVGEFFSKRWESYMTYPDNKIILDHLHNNREKYAISSYFEIPTDSKSIMEDWALPHNLRGNIHLDAKRKETVRDIFESQYKDNYVIIGEPGVGKTVLLFEVFDRLMKREPVGVLTNENIGDAHEKFKIRLFYDDISEKPDLYEAIAAKEKISGLILSSREAEWSELPVDFRKKFTRLTVPRFSDDEMKQLVLKTLDINIIKSDATAVKTLVSYAQGSPIYVGSLVKEMVYSNVRRLSQTYLKENAQKGMAGYVTMILQRLLKSGNEYRTGGLHALSCLMFLANHVEERKCHEQLLRAFADEIDEPMEEKFSDVYDRRTFNRSIDYLSGQGSLVRFPHDTWVDILQGKGADNPFRPDIQAIRKEFEDTGMFEQLKKDAIDDAWEAIKKRYIRNNVREKDSFLELCDTLTSNFRLSDLREMQVDIDMVREVASKHRDEPVAAAILSRLEGAEPTHNVINIQDSVISKSNIGTDGSDADIVDSIVHKSKAGK
;
A
#
# COMPACT_ATOMS: atom_id res chain seq x y z
N MET A 1 66.80 -78.42 -57.37
CA MET A 1 66.55 -77.00 -57.67
C MET A 1 67.78 -76.44 -58.35
N SER A 2 67.60 -75.72 -59.47
CA SER A 2 68.69 -74.96 -60.06
C SER A 2 69.05 -73.77 -59.16
N TYR A 3 70.27 -73.24 -59.28
CA TYR A 3 70.69 -72.04 -58.54
C TYR A 3 69.72 -70.86 -58.72
N ASN A 4 69.16 -70.73 -59.94
CA ASN A 4 68.16 -69.69 -60.25
C ASN A 4 66.82 -69.92 -59.53
N ASP A 5 66.42 -71.17 -59.27
CA ASP A 5 65.19 -71.46 -58.53
C ASP A 5 65.34 -71.07 -57.05
N VAL A 6 66.51 -71.31 -56.46
CA VAL A 6 66.81 -70.94 -55.06
C VAL A 6 66.94 -69.42 -54.91
N LEU A 7 67.58 -68.74 -55.86
CA LEU A 7 67.70 -67.28 -55.86
C LEU A 7 66.32 -66.60 -55.96
N LYS A 8 65.45 -67.09 -56.84
CA LYS A 8 64.08 -66.60 -56.98
C LYS A 8 63.25 -66.82 -55.71
N MET A 9 63.43 -67.98 -55.03
CA MET A 9 62.79 -68.24 -53.74
C MET A 9 63.29 -67.29 -52.63
N LEU A 10 64.58 -66.96 -52.61
CA LEU A 10 65.16 -65.99 -51.68
C LEU A 10 64.67 -64.57 -51.94
N GLU A 11 64.59 -64.15 -53.21
CA GLU A 11 64.04 -62.84 -53.60
C GLU A 11 62.56 -62.72 -53.23
N THR A 12 61.76 -63.79 -53.45
CA THR A 12 60.36 -63.82 -53.00
C THR A 12 60.26 -63.76 -51.49
N ALA A 13 61.06 -64.54 -50.75
CA ALA A 13 61.05 -64.51 -49.29
C ALA A 13 61.50 -63.16 -48.69
N LEU A 14 62.45 -62.47 -49.33
CA LEU A 14 62.88 -61.13 -48.91
C LEU A 14 61.76 -60.11 -49.15
N ASN A 15 61.12 -60.13 -50.32
CA ASN A 15 60.00 -59.25 -50.64
C ASN A 15 58.77 -59.52 -49.75
N ASP A 16 58.50 -60.78 -49.40
CA ASP A 16 57.43 -61.14 -48.45
C ASP A 16 57.75 -60.65 -47.03
N ALA A 17 59.03 -60.66 -46.63
CA ALA A 17 59.47 -60.13 -45.33
C ALA A 17 59.38 -58.60 -45.26
N ASP A 18 59.82 -57.90 -46.32
CA ASP A 18 59.72 -56.44 -46.43
C ASP A 18 58.24 -55.99 -46.38
N GLN A 19 57.35 -56.68 -47.11
CA GLN A 19 55.91 -56.41 -47.06
C GLN A 19 55.30 -56.66 -45.67
N LEU A 20 55.76 -57.70 -44.97
CA LEU A 20 55.30 -58.00 -43.62
C LEU A 20 55.75 -56.94 -42.61
N GLU A 21 56.99 -56.43 -42.74
CA GLU A 21 57.52 -55.33 -41.92
C GLU A 21 56.73 -54.03 -42.16
N ASP A 22 56.44 -53.68 -43.41
CA ASP A 22 55.58 -52.54 -43.76
C ASP A 22 54.18 -52.67 -43.13
N HIS A 23 53.55 -53.85 -43.23
CA HIS A 23 52.25 -54.10 -42.62
C HIS A 23 52.30 -54.02 -41.09
N TYR A 24 53.38 -54.50 -40.46
CA TYR A 24 53.59 -54.40 -39.01
C TYR A 24 53.66 -52.94 -38.56
N ASP A 25 54.47 -52.11 -39.22
CA ASP A 25 54.67 -50.72 -38.83
C ASP A 25 53.38 -49.89 -38.98
N VAL A 26 52.64 -50.09 -40.07
CA VAL A 26 51.32 -49.45 -40.28
C VAL A 26 50.35 -49.89 -39.19
N CYS A 27 50.23 -51.20 -38.95
CA CYS A 27 49.31 -51.73 -37.95
C CYS A 27 49.65 -51.24 -36.53
N LYS A 28 50.93 -51.18 -36.18
CA LYS A 28 51.43 -50.67 -34.90
C LYS A 28 51.04 -49.21 -34.68
N SER A 29 51.15 -48.38 -35.73
CA SER A 29 50.70 -46.98 -35.67
C SER A 29 49.19 -46.89 -35.46
N THR A 30 48.41 -47.71 -36.17
CA THR A 30 46.94 -47.74 -36.03
C THR A 30 46.50 -48.19 -34.64
N MET A 31 47.15 -49.21 -34.07
CA MET A 31 46.92 -49.67 -32.69
C MET A 31 47.23 -48.59 -31.65
N ALA A 32 48.32 -47.83 -31.85
CA ALA A 32 48.67 -46.72 -30.97
C ALA A 32 47.62 -45.59 -31.02
N ASN A 33 47.07 -45.28 -32.21
CA ASN A 33 45.99 -44.32 -32.37
C ASN A 33 44.71 -44.79 -31.67
N LEU A 34 44.35 -46.07 -31.83
CA LEU A 34 43.21 -46.67 -31.15
C LEU A 34 43.35 -46.58 -29.62
N ASP A 35 44.53 -46.90 -29.07
CA ASP A 35 44.79 -46.77 -27.64
C ASP A 35 44.69 -45.32 -27.13
N SER A 36 45.17 -44.36 -27.91
CA SER A 36 45.01 -42.92 -27.62
C SER A 36 43.53 -42.51 -27.59
N ASN A 37 42.74 -42.92 -28.57
CA ASN A 37 41.30 -42.60 -28.63
C ASN A 37 40.51 -43.28 -27.50
N ARG A 38 40.88 -44.51 -27.12
CA ARG A 38 40.34 -45.21 -25.95
C ARG A 38 40.67 -44.47 -24.65
N ALA A 39 41.90 -43.97 -24.50
CA ALA A 39 42.29 -43.19 -23.33
C ALA A 39 41.51 -41.88 -23.22
N LYS A 40 41.27 -41.18 -24.35
CA LYS A 40 40.43 -39.96 -24.39
C LYS A 40 38.99 -40.26 -23.97
N ALA A 41 38.36 -41.28 -24.56
CA ALA A 41 37.00 -41.69 -24.21
C ALA A 41 36.85 -41.98 -22.71
N LYS A 42 37.80 -42.75 -22.13
CA LYS A 42 37.82 -43.04 -20.69
C LYS A 42 38.01 -41.79 -19.83
N LYS A 43 38.83 -40.83 -20.27
CA LYS A 43 39.05 -39.57 -19.56
C LYS A 43 37.79 -38.70 -19.53
N SER A 44 37.02 -38.70 -20.62
CA SER A 44 35.70 -38.05 -20.70
C SER A 44 34.60 -38.81 -19.95
N GLY A 45 34.93 -39.98 -19.39
CA GLY A 45 34.02 -40.81 -18.60
C GLY A 45 33.03 -41.61 -19.45
N LEU A 46 33.32 -41.85 -20.74
CA LEU A 46 32.52 -42.69 -21.61
C LEU A 46 32.87 -44.17 -21.43
N SER A 47 31.87 -45.04 -21.49
CA SER A 47 32.05 -46.49 -21.52
C SER A 47 31.93 -47.05 -22.93
N PHE A 48 32.72 -48.06 -23.29
CA PHE A 48 32.70 -48.66 -24.62
C PHE A 48 33.16 -50.12 -24.59
N SER A 49 32.77 -50.91 -25.61
CA SER A 49 33.21 -52.30 -25.75
C SER A 49 34.69 -52.38 -26.13
N ASP A 50 35.41 -53.29 -25.47
CA ASP A 50 36.79 -53.65 -25.80
C ASP A 50 36.88 -54.84 -26.76
N ASP A 51 35.77 -55.37 -27.27
CA ASP A 51 35.74 -56.59 -28.08
C ASP A 51 36.51 -56.43 -29.40
N SER A 52 36.31 -55.31 -30.10
CA SER A 52 37.02 -55.01 -31.35
C SER A 52 38.52 -54.77 -31.12
N TYR A 53 38.87 -54.17 -29.98
CA TYR A 53 40.28 -53.99 -29.58
C TYR A 53 40.95 -55.34 -29.30
N ASN A 54 40.27 -56.21 -28.54
CA ASN A 54 40.78 -57.54 -28.22
C ASN A 54 40.94 -58.40 -29.49
N ALA A 55 39.98 -58.33 -30.41
CA ALA A 55 40.05 -59.01 -31.71
C ALA A 55 41.21 -58.49 -32.58
N ALA A 56 41.42 -57.17 -32.63
CA ALA A 56 42.56 -56.59 -33.34
C ALA A 56 43.90 -57.02 -32.73
N LYS A 57 43.98 -57.04 -31.39
CA LYS A 57 45.18 -57.46 -30.67
C LYS A 57 45.52 -58.94 -30.86
N GLU A 58 44.53 -59.83 -30.86
CA GLU A 58 44.74 -61.26 -31.12
C GLU A 58 45.30 -61.50 -32.54
N LYS A 59 44.80 -60.76 -33.53
CA LYS A 59 45.34 -60.80 -34.90
C LYS A 59 46.76 -60.23 -35.00
N PHE A 60 47.02 -59.15 -34.28
CA PHE A 60 48.35 -58.54 -34.21
C PHE A 60 49.37 -59.53 -33.61
N ASP A 61 49.02 -60.18 -32.51
CA ASP A 61 49.88 -61.14 -31.82
C ASP A 61 50.09 -62.44 -32.61
N SER A 62 49.16 -62.80 -33.52
CA SER A 62 49.27 -63.96 -34.40
C SER A 62 49.97 -63.67 -35.74
N GLY A 63 50.35 -62.42 -36.01
CA GLY A 63 51.06 -62.00 -37.23
C GLY A 63 50.16 -61.66 -38.43
N ASP A 64 48.83 -61.65 -38.27
CA ASP A 64 47.88 -61.13 -39.27
C ASP A 64 47.77 -59.60 -39.16
N TYR A 65 48.82 -58.89 -39.57
CA TYR A 65 48.88 -57.43 -39.45
C TYR A 65 47.87 -56.70 -40.35
N VAL A 66 47.52 -57.27 -41.50
CA VAL A 66 46.51 -56.68 -42.39
C VAL A 66 45.13 -56.77 -41.74
N GLY A 67 44.74 -57.95 -41.27
CA GLY A 67 43.45 -58.14 -40.60
C GLY A 67 43.36 -57.41 -39.26
N ALA A 68 44.46 -57.27 -38.52
CA ALA A 68 44.52 -56.45 -37.32
C ALA A 68 44.36 -54.96 -37.64
N ASN A 69 45.02 -54.46 -38.70
CA ASN A 69 44.95 -53.07 -39.11
C ASN A 69 43.55 -52.67 -39.59
N GLU A 70 42.84 -53.54 -40.31
CA GLU A 70 41.46 -53.29 -40.74
C GLU A 70 40.51 -53.10 -39.55
N ILE A 71 40.56 -54.01 -38.57
CA ILE A 71 39.69 -53.96 -37.38
C ILE A 71 40.07 -52.76 -36.50
N ALA A 72 41.37 -52.54 -36.26
CA ALA A 72 41.84 -51.43 -35.45
C ALA A 72 41.52 -50.07 -36.09
N GLY A 73 41.65 -49.97 -37.42
CA GLY A 73 41.34 -48.76 -38.19
C GLY A 73 39.86 -48.38 -38.12
N ASP A 74 38.96 -49.32 -38.42
CA ASP A 74 37.51 -49.09 -38.35
C ASP A 74 37.07 -48.69 -36.93
N CYS A 75 37.53 -49.44 -35.92
CA CYS A 75 37.21 -49.15 -34.52
C CYS A 75 37.77 -47.78 -34.07
N SER A 76 39.01 -47.45 -34.45
CA SER A 76 39.64 -46.18 -34.10
C SER A 76 38.89 -45.00 -34.70
N GLN A 77 38.48 -45.10 -35.97
CA GLN A 77 37.76 -44.04 -36.67
C GLN A 77 36.38 -43.81 -36.03
N LYS A 78 35.62 -44.88 -35.77
CA LYS A 78 34.30 -44.77 -35.14
C LYS A 78 34.37 -44.20 -33.73
N LEU A 79 35.34 -44.64 -32.94
CA LEU A 79 35.57 -44.13 -31.59
C LEU A 79 36.00 -42.65 -31.60
N GLU A 80 36.82 -42.25 -32.56
CA GLU A 80 37.20 -40.84 -32.75
C GLU A 80 35.99 -39.96 -33.09
N SER A 81 35.13 -40.41 -34.01
CA SER A 81 33.90 -39.70 -34.36
C SER A 81 32.99 -39.53 -33.14
N CYS A 82 32.75 -40.60 -32.36
CA CYS A 82 31.97 -40.51 -31.11
C CYS A 82 32.58 -39.53 -30.11
N ASN A 83 33.89 -39.57 -29.90
CA ASN A 83 34.57 -38.63 -29.00
C ASN A 83 34.41 -37.18 -29.48
N SER A 84 34.58 -36.92 -30.78
CA SER A 84 34.44 -35.57 -31.33
C SER A 84 33.00 -35.05 -31.25
N GLY A 85 32.01 -35.92 -31.46
CA GLY A 85 30.60 -35.59 -31.31
C GLY A 85 30.27 -35.26 -29.86
N PHE A 86 30.78 -36.06 -28.91
CA PHE A 86 30.61 -35.81 -27.49
C PHE A 86 31.25 -34.50 -27.02
N ASP A 87 32.48 -34.21 -27.46
CA ASP A 87 33.16 -32.93 -27.16
C ASP A 87 32.37 -31.73 -27.73
N THR A 88 31.79 -31.89 -28.92
CA THR A 88 30.93 -30.87 -29.55
C THR A 88 29.66 -30.64 -28.74
N LEU A 89 28.99 -31.71 -28.30
CA LEU A 89 27.82 -31.61 -27.42
C LEU A 89 28.19 -30.93 -26.10
N SER A 90 29.31 -31.28 -25.48
CA SER A 90 29.76 -30.64 -24.23
C SER A 90 29.86 -29.12 -24.38
N ASN A 91 30.50 -28.64 -25.46
CA ASN A 91 30.60 -27.20 -25.73
C ASN A 91 29.24 -26.55 -25.98
N LEU A 92 28.32 -27.26 -26.67
CA LEU A 92 26.97 -26.76 -26.93
C LEU A 92 26.11 -26.68 -25.64
N PHE A 93 26.26 -27.63 -24.73
CA PHE A 93 25.62 -27.58 -23.41
C PHE A 93 26.18 -26.45 -22.54
N GLU A 94 27.50 -26.19 -22.57
CA GLU A 94 28.07 -25.01 -21.91
C GLU A 94 27.50 -23.70 -22.48
N MET A 95 27.26 -23.64 -23.81
CA MET A 95 26.58 -22.50 -24.42
C MET A 95 25.12 -22.39 -23.96
N LEU A 96 24.37 -23.49 -23.92
CA LEU A 96 22.99 -23.50 -23.41
C LEU A 96 22.94 -23.01 -21.96
N ASP A 97 23.86 -23.47 -21.10
CA ASP A 97 23.97 -23.03 -19.71
C ASP A 97 24.27 -21.53 -19.61
N THR A 98 25.15 -21.01 -20.48
CA THR A 98 25.46 -19.57 -20.57
C THR A 98 24.21 -18.75 -20.90
N PHE A 99 23.31 -19.29 -21.73
CA PHE A 99 22.03 -18.67 -22.05
C PHE A 99 20.89 -19.08 -21.10
N GLU A 100 21.16 -19.87 -20.06
CA GLU A 100 20.18 -20.46 -19.13
C GLU A 100 19.07 -21.24 -19.86
N MET A 101 19.40 -21.90 -20.96
CA MET A 101 18.48 -22.69 -21.77
C MET A 101 18.56 -24.17 -21.37
N LYS A 102 17.43 -24.86 -21.40
CA LYS A 102 17.37 -26.30 -21.12
C LYS A 102 17.08 -27.06 -22.40
N HIS A 103 17.87 -28.12 -22.63
CA HIS A 103 17.56 -29.12 -23.63
C HIS A 103 16.63 -30.20 -23.06
N THR A 104 16.01 -31.00 -23.92
CA THR A 104 15.04 -32.05 -23.54
C THR A 104 15.68 -33.14 -22.68
N ASP A 105 16.84 -33.61 -23.09
CA ASP A 105 17.67 -34.53 -22.33
C ASP A 105 18.83 -33.76 -21.70
N ASP A 106 19.15 -34.06 -20.44
CA ASP A 106 20.33 -33.49 -19.79
C ASP A 106 21.62 -34.13 -20.32
N PHE A 107 22.73 -33.42 -20.13
CA PHE A 107 24.02 -33.84 -20.68
C PHE A 107 24.46 -35.20 -20.14
N ASP A 108 24.17 -35.50 -18.87
CA ASP A 108 24.50 -36.78 -18.24
C ASP A 108 23.67 -37.93 -18.84
N THR A 109 22.39 -37.72 -19.13
CA THR A 109 21.53 -38.72 -19.80
C THR A 109 22.03 -39.00 -21.21
N LEU A 110 22.43 -37.97 -21.96
CA LEU A 110 23.00 -38.15 -23.30
C LEU A 110 24.35 -38.88 -23.24
N LYS A 111 25.18 -38.57 -22.24
CA LYS A 111 26.43 -39.27 -21.97
C LYS A 111 26.20 -40.75 -21.65
N ASP A 112 25.20 -41.06 -20.82
CA ASP A 112 24.85 -42.42 -20.45
C ASP A 112 24.30 -43.20 -21.65
N ASN A 113 23.40 -42.61 -22.43
CA ASN A 113 22.87 -43.20 -23.66
C ASN A 113 23.97 -43.50 -24.69
N LEU A 114 24.89 -42.54 -24.88
CA LEU A 114 26.05 -42.73 -25.76
C LEU A 114 26.97 -43.85 -25.23
N SER A 115 27.20 -43.88 -23.92
CA SER A 115 28.01 -44.89 -23.23
C SER A 115 27.40 -46.30 -23.34
N GLU A 116 26.08 -46.43 -23.25
CA GLU A 116 25.36 -47.70 -23.45
C GLU A 116 25.50 -48.21 -24.89
N LEU A 117 25.28 -47.34 -25.89
CA LEU A 117 25.43 -47.71 -27.31
C LEU A 117 26.86 -48.14 -27.63
N MET A 118 27.85 -47.39 -27.13
CA MET A 118 29.26 -47.71 -27.30
C MET A 118 29.66 -48.99 -26.56
N ALA A 119 29.10 -49.26 -25.38
CA ALA A 119 29.32 -50.51 -24.64
C ALA A 119 28.69 -51.73 -25.34
N ALA A 120 27.61 -51.54 -26.09
CA ALA A 120 27.01 -52.57 -26.94
C ALA A 120 27.76 -52.75 -28.28
N GLY A 121 28.77 -51.93 -28.58
CA GLY A 121 29.51 -51.95 -29.84
C GLY A 121 28.78 -51.27 -31.01
N GLU A 122 27.68 -50.56 -30.76
CA GLU A 122 26.84 -49.91 -31.76
C GLU A 122 27.30 -48.47 -32.07
N PHE A 123 28.59 -48.28 -32.39
CA PHE A 123 29.19 -46.95 -32.57
C PHE A 123 28.49 -46.09 -33.64
N ASP A 124 28.06 -46.68 -34.75
CA ASP A 124 27.39 -45.95 -35.84
C ASP A 124 26.06 -45.32 -35.37
N LYS A 125 25.35 -45.96 -34.42
CA LYS A 125 24.15 -45.38 -33.80
C LYS A 125 24.51 -44.26 -32.81
N GLY A 126 25.62 -44.41 -32.09
CA GLY A 126 26.16 -43.38 -31.21
C GLY A 126 26.51 -42.09 -31.96
N ILE A 127 27.15 -42.21 -33.13
CA ILE A 127 27.45 -41.07 -34.01
C ILE A 127 26.17 -40.38 -34.47
N ALA A 128 25.19 -41.15 -34.95
CA ALA A 128 23.91 -40.61 -35.40
C ALA A 128 23.13 -39.89 -34.28
N LEU A 129 23.21 -40.39 -33.04
CA LEU A 129 22.66 -39.73 -31.86
C LEU A 129 23.31 -38.36 -31.65
N CYS A 130 24.65 -38.29 -31.66
CA CYS A 130 25.36 -37.03 -31.50
C CYS A 130 24.98 -36.00 -32.57
N ASP A 131 24.93 -36.40 -33.85
CA ASP A 131 24.58 -35.51 -34.96
C ASP A 131 23.14 -34.95 -34.83
N GLN A 132 22.21 -35.80 -34.40
CA GLN A 132 20.81 -35.41 -34.20
C GLN A 132 20.69 -34.36 -33.10
N GLU A 133 21.30 -34.61 -31.94
CA GLU A 133 21.23 -33.71 -30.78
C GLU A 133 21.99 -32.41 -31.04
N GLU A 134 23.14 -32.46 -31.73
CA GLU A 134 23.84 -31.26 -32.19
C GLU A 134 22.92 -30.37 -33.04
N SER A 135 22.25 -30.96 -34.04
CA SER A 135 21.35 -30.20 -34.91
C SER A 135 20.17 -29.60 -34.13
N ALA A 136 19.64 -30.32 -33.15
CA ALA A 136 18.53 -29.85 -32.32
C ALA A 136 18.94 -28.65 -31.46
N ILE A 137 20.09 -28.74 -30.77
CA ILE A 137 20.60 -27.67 -29.90
C ILE A 137 20.96 -26.42 -30.71
N ARG A 138 21.62 -26.58 -31.87
CA ARG A 138 21.93 -25.44 -32.75
C ARG A 138 20.67 -24.71 -33.23
N SER A 139 19.61 -25.45 -33.55
CA SER A 139 18.31 -24.86 -33.89
C SER A 139 17.71 -24.08 -32.72
N GLN A 140 17.79 -24.61 -31.50
CA GLN A 140 17.29 -23.93 -30.29
C GLN A 140 18.02 -22.60 -30.05
N LEU A 141 19.35 -22.59 -30.17
CA LEU A 141 20.16 -21.38 -30.02
C LEU A 141 19.82 -20.33 -31.09
N SER A 142 19.69 -20.76 -32.36
CA SER A 142 19.31 -19.87 -33.45
C SER A 142 17.91 -19.26 -33.25
N ASP A 143 16.95 -20.04 -32.76
CA ASP A 143 15.60 -19.55 -32.46
C ASP A 143 15.64 -18.50 -31.34
N TYR A 144 16.46 -18.70 -30.31
CA TYR A 144 16.61 -17.74 -29.22
C TYR A 144 17.22 -16.40 -29.68
N GLU A 145 18.27 -16.45 -30.50
CA GLU A 145 18.86 -15.23 -31.08
C GLU A 145 17.85 -14.47 -31.96
N LYS A 146 17.09 -15.20 -32.79
CA LYS A 146 16.04 -14.62 -33.61
C LYS A 146 14.94 -13.98 -32.74
N ALA A 147 14.50 -14.67 -31.68
CA ALA A 147 13.50 -14.15 -30.75
C ALA A 147 13.95 -12.85 -30.10
N LYS A 148 15.21 -12.81 -29.62
CA LYS A 148 15.78 -11.62 -29.00
C LYS A 148 15.83 -10.42 -29.94
N ALA A 149 16.24 -10.64 -31.19
CA ALA A 149 16.27 -9.59 -32.20
C ALA A 149 14.86 -9.03 -32.51
N LEU A 150 13.88 -9.91 -32.68
CA LEU A 150 12.50 -9.53 -32.98
C LEU A 150 11.80 -8.80 -31.82
N VAL A 151 12.02 -9.23 -30.57
CA VAL A 151 11.48 -8.53 -29.40
C VAL A 151 12.08 -7.12 -29.31
N SER A 152 13.38 -6.97 -29.56
CA SER A 152 14.02 -5.65 -29.60
C SER A 152 13.42 -4.76 -30.70
N GLU A 153 13.22 -5.29 -31.91
CA GLU A 153 12.59 -4.56 -33.02
C GLU A 153 11.14 -4.16 -32.68
N TYR A 154 10.39 -5.05 -32.01
CA TYR A 154 9.01 -4.79 -31.64
C TYR A 154 8.91 -3.63 -30.62
N ASN A 155 9.76 -3.63 -29.60
CA ASN A 155 9.82 -2.57 -28.60
C ASN A 155 10.21 -1.22 -29.23
N GLU A 156 11.20 -1.21 -30.14
CA GLU A 156 11.59 -0.01 -30.89
C GLU A 156 10.42 0.56 -31.69
N LYS A 157 9.67 -0.30 -32.42
CA LYS A 157 8.49 0.13 -33.16
C LYS A 157 7.37 0.69 -32.28
N ILE A 158 7.18 0.17 -31.07
CA ILE A 158 6.21 0.73 -30.11
C ILE A 158 6.63 2.11 -29.65
N MET A 159 7.91 2.30 -29.35
CA MET A 159 8.45 3.60 -28.98
C MET A 159 8.26 4.63 -30.08
N ASP A 160 8.56 4.28 -31.34
CA ASP A 160 8.35 5.15 -32.49
C ASP A 160 6.86 5.44 -32.73
N ALA A 161 5.99 4.41 -32.61
CA ALA A 161 4.55 4.57 -32.82
C ALA A 161 3.88 5.48 -31.77
N LYS A 162 4.44 5.55 -30.55
CA LYS A 162 3.93 6.37 -29.44
C LYS A 162 3.84 7.86 -29.78
N GLU A 163 4.68 8.35 -30.67
CA GLU A 163 4.65 9.75 -31.10
C GLU A 163 3.40 10.08 -31.95
N HIS A 164 2.75 9.06 -32.51
CA HIS A 164 1.73 9.20 -33.54
C HIS A 164 0.37 8.56 -33.21
N ILE A 165 0.35 7.47 -32.44
CA ILE A 165 -0.86 6.71 -32.10
C ILE A 165 -0.88 6.29 -30.63
N LEU A 166 -2.07 5.96 -30.14
CA LEU A 166 -2.32 5.38 -28.82
C LEU A 166 -1.79 3.92 -28.80
N ILE A 167 -0.74 3.64 -28.04
CA ILE A 167 -0.02 2.35 -28.10
C ILE A 167 -0.59 1.27 -27.16
N GLU A 168 -1.54 1.63 -26.29
CA GLU A 168 -2.08 0.81 -25.21
C GLU A 168 -2.65 -0.55 -25.68
N GLU A 169 -3.07 -0.66 -26.95
CA GLU A 169 -3.56 -1.92 -27.53
C GLU A 169 -2.44 -2.90 -27.90
N PHE A 170 -1.19 -2.43 -28.05
CA PHE A 170 -0.04 -3.25 -28.42
C PHE A 170 0.81 -3.66 -27.21
N VAL A 171 0.78 -2.90 -26.12
CA VAL A 171 1.53 -3.16 -24.89
C VAL A 171 1.31 -4.58 -24.32
N PRO A 172 0.09 -5.16 -24.31
CA PRO A 172 -0.10 -6.53 -23.80
C PRO A 172 0.64 -7.61 -24.61
N ASP A 173 0.70 -7.45 -25.94
CA ASP A 173 1.40 -8.38 -26.83
C ASP A 173 2.93 -8.17 -26.71
N GLU A 174 3.40 -6.93 -26.51
CA GLU A 174 4.80 -6.58 -26.17
C GLU A 174 5.27 -7.24 -24.87
N GLU A 175 4.55 -7.01 -23.77
CA GLU A 175 4.84 -7.62 -22.47
C GLU A 175 4.82 -9.16 -22.55
N SER A 176 3.91 -9.71 -23.36
CA SER A 176 3.85 -11.16 -23.58
C SER A 176 5.09 -11.68 -24.32
N ALA A 177 5.56 -10.97 -25.34
CA ALA A 177 6.76 -11.33 -26.10
C ALA A 177 8.02 -11.30 -25.21
N GLU A 178 8.17 -10.27 -24.37
CA GLU A 178 9.25 -10.18 -23.38
C GLU A 178 9.19 -11.32 -22.36
N GLN A 179 8.01 -11.63 -21.81
CA GLN A 179 7.84 -12.74 -20.87
C GLN A 179 8.17 -14.10 -21.50
N TYR A 180 7.82 -14.33 -22.77
CA TYR A 180 8.18 -15.57 -23.45
C TYR A 180 9.69 -15.67 -23.71
N LEU A 181 10.35 -14.55 -24.02
CA LEU A 181 11.81 -14.49 -24.14
C LEU A 181 12.50 -14.76 -22.80
N GLU A 182 12.03 -14.16 -21.70
CA GLU A 182 12.52 -14.43 -20.34
C GLU A 182 12.37 -15.92 -19.98
N LYS A 183 11.22 -16.52 -20.30
CA LYS A 183 10.92 -17.95 -20.07
C LYS A 183 11.62 -18.89 -21.06
N ARG A 184 12.50 -18.39 -21.95
CA ARG A 184 13.20 -19.16 -22.99
C ARG A 184 12.27 -19.89 -23.96
N ASN A 185 11.05 -19.39 -24.15
CA ASN A 185 10.10 -19.90 -25.14
C ASN A 185 10.23 -19.09 -26.45
N SER A 186 11.33 -19.34 -27.18
CA SER A 186 11.69 -18.59 -28.38
C SER A 186 10.61 -18.65 -29.47
N LYS A 187 9.90 -19.78 -29.61
CA LYS A 187 8.89 -19.97 -30.66
C LYS A 187 7.68 -19.06 -30.50
N GLU A 188 7.12 -18.97 -29.29
CA GLU A 188 5.99 -18.07 -29.03
C GLU A 188 6.44 -16.60 -29.01
N ALA A 189 7.65 -16.31 -28.52
CA ALA A 189 8.21 -14.96 -28.56
C ALA A 189 8.34 -14.43 -30.00
N ILE A 190 8.90 -15.23 -30.93
CA ILE A 190 8.99 -14.89 -32.36
C ILE A 190 7.60 -14.60 -32.94
N LYS A 191 6.66 -15.50 -32.73
CA LYS A 191 5.31 -15.44 -33.31
C LYS A 191 4.53 -14.21 -32.84
N ILE A 192 4.61 -13.87 -31.55
CA ILE A 192 3.93 -12.69 -31.01
C ILE A 192 4.61 -11.40 -31.50
N SER A 193 5.95 -11.37 -31.54
CA SER A 193 6.70 -10.21 -32.02
C SER A 193 6.39 -9.90 -33.49
N GLU A 194 6.44 -10.90 -34.38
CA GLU A 194 6.12 -10.74 -35.82
C GLU A 194 4.68 -10.21 -36.00
N LYS A 195 3.71 -10.81 -35.29
CA LYS A 195 2.31 -10.38 -35.32
C LYS A 195 2.14 -8.94 -34.80
N GLY A 196 2.79 -8.61 -33.68
CA GLY A 196 2.69 -7.30 -33.05
C GLY A 196 3.27 -6.18 -33.91
N ILE A 197 4.43 -6.44 -34.54
CA ILE A 197 5.06 -5.54 -35.52
C ILE A 197 4.10 -5.24 -36.68
N ASP A 198 3.47 -6.27 -37.25
CA ASP A 198 2.51 -6.11 -38.35
C ASP A 198 1.26 -5.33 -37.92
N GLN A 199 0.78 -5.54 -36.69
CA GLN A 199 -0.38 -4.82 -36.15
C GLN A 199 -0.10 -3.33 -35.93
N ILE A 200 1.08 -2.98 -35.43
CA ILE A 200 1.51 -1.58 -35.29
C ILE A 200 1.60 -0.92 -36.65
N GLN A 201 2.23 -1.58 -37.62
CA GLN A 201 2.35 -1.04 -38.97
C GLN A 201 0.96 -0.78 -39.57
N ASN A 202 0.03 -1.72 -39.41
CA ASN A 202 -1.35 -1.55 -39.87
C ASN A 202 -2.06 -0.38 -39.18
N ALA A 203 -1.88 -0.20 -37.87
CA ALA A 203 -2.44 0.95 -37.13
C ALA A 203 -1.82 2.28 -37.59
N LEU A 204 -0.50 2.32 -37.79
CA LEU A 204 0.21 3.46 -38.37
C LEU A 204 -0.20 3.74 -39.80
N ASP A 205 -0.72 2.80 -40.57
CA ASP A 205 -1.21 3.09 -41.93
C ASP A 205 -2.70 3.50 -41.94
N ASN A 206 -3.52 2.96 -41.03
CA ASN A 206 -4.98 3.01 -41.15
C ASN A 206 -5.73 3.82 -40.08
N TRP A 207 -5.18 4.03 -38.88
CA TRP A 207 -5.90 4.81 -37.87
C TRP A 207 -5.97 6.30 -38.25
N ARG A 208 -7.09 6.95 -37.97
CA ARG A 208 -7.29 8.38 -38.28
C ARG A 208 -7.73 9.11 -36.99
N PRO A 209 -7.38 10.39 -36.82
CA PRO A 209 -7.88 11.18 -35.70
C PRO A 209 -9.41 11.29 -35.80
N GLU A 210 -10.12 11.13 -34.69
CA GLU A 210 -11.57 11.29 -34.64
C GLU A 210 -11.88 12.56 -33.86
N ILE A 211 -12.38 13.58 -34.57
CA ILE A 211 -12.60 14.90 -33.99
C ILE A 211 -14.07 15.12 -33.66
N LYS A 212 -14.31 15.50 -32.41
CA LYS A 212 -15.60 15.97 -31.90
C LYS A 212 -15.51 17.45 -31.60
N VAL A 213 -16.50 18.22 -32.03
CA VAL A 213 -16.56 19.67 -31.84
C VAL A 213 -17.79 20.02 -31.02
N THR A 214 -17.64 20.87 -30.01
CA THR A 214 -18.74 21.42 -29.22
C THR A 214 -18.76 22.93 -29.37
N LEU A 215 -19.91 23.47 -29.81
CA LEU A 215 -20.18 24.90 -29.90
C LEU A 215 -20.89 25.38 -28.61
N PRO A 216 -20.77 26.66 -28.23
CA PRO A 216 -21.42 27.19 -27.03
C PRO A 216 -22.92 27.45 -27.22
N ASP A 217 -23.67 27.36 -26.13
CA ASP A 217 -25.14 27.44 -26.11
C ASP A 217 -25.68 28.83 -25.67
N ASP A 218 -24.81 29.80 -25.40
CA ASP A 218 -25.14 31.12 -24.83
C ASP A 218 -24.94 32.29 -25.80
N LEU A 219 -24.92 32.03 -27.11
CA LEU A 219 -24.70 33.05 -28.13
C LEU A 219 -25.88 34.03 -28.23
N VAL A 220 -25.61 35.33 -28.36
CA VAL A 220 -26.61 36.39 -28.57
C VAL A 220 -26.63 36.82 -30.04
N ALA A 221 -27.84 36.91 -30.62
CA ALA A 221 -28.02 37.31 -32.02
C ALA A 221 -27.54 38.73 -32.31
N SER A 222 -26.92 38.92 -33.48
CA SER A 222 -26.47 40.21 -34.04
C SER A 222 -25.37 40.93 -33.24
N GLU A 223 -24.72 40.23 -32.31
CA GLU A 223 -23.59 40.73 -31.52
C GLU A 223 -22.37 39.81 -31.68
N SER A 224 -21.16 40.35 -31.48
CA SER A 224 -19.93 39.55 -31.46
C SER A 224 -19.78 38.87 -30.10
N ASN A 225 -20.10 37.57 -30.05
CA ASN A 225 -19.99 36.77 -28.84
C ASN A 225 -18.56 36.24 -28.74
N ARG A 226 -17.89 36.52 -27.62
CA ARG A 226 -16.64 35.82 -27.29
C ARG A 226 -16.99 34.39 -26.91
N ALA A 227 -16.73 33.45 -27.81
CA ALA A 227 -17.10 32.06 -27.70
C ALA A 227 -15.88 31.16 -27.48
N VAL A 228 -16.09 30.06 -26.76
CA VAL A 228 -15.11 28.98 -26.62
C VAL A 228 -15.65 27.78 -27.40
N VAL A 229 -14.92 27.37 -28.45
CA VAL A 229 -15.20 26.16 -29.23
C VAL A 229 -14.29 25.06 -28.72
N LEU A 230 -14.86 23.99 -28.19
CA LEU A 230 -14.10 22.84 -27.69
C LEU A 230 -13.89 21.83 -28.81
N VAL A 231 -12.64 21.48 -29.08
CA VAL A 231 -12.25 20.46 -30.06
C VAL A 231 -11.62 19.29 -29.32
N GLU A 232 -12.22 18.11 -29.40
CA GLU A 232 -11.77 16.90 -28.71
C GLU A 232 -11.31 15.86 -29.74
N ASN A 233 -10.13 15.27 -29.54
CA ASN A 233 -9.71 14.09 -30.31
C ASN A 233 -10.10 12.82 -29.54
N THR A 234 -11.23 12.21 -29.90
CA THR A 234 -11.71 10.97 -29.28
C THR A 234 -11.13 9.72 -29.95
N GLY A 235 -10.35 9.89 -31.01
CA GLY A 235 -9.74 8.81 -31.78
C GLY A 235 -8.42 8.34 -31.20
N LYS A 236 -7.88 7.27 -31.79
CA LYS A 236 -6.62 6.64 -31.35
C LYS A 236 -5.37 7.17 -32.06
N ALA A 237 -5.52 8.07 -33.03
CA ALA A 237 -4.39 8.68 -33.74
C ALA A 237 -4.26 10.16 -33.38
N LYS A 238 -3.02 10.63 -33.20
CA LYS A 238 -2.70 12.03 -32.91
C LYS A 238 -2.99 12.91 -34.13
N ALA A 239 -3.72 14.00 -33.90
CA ALA A 239 -3.90 15.07 -34.87
C ALA A 239 -2.75 16.07 -34.74
N GLN A 240 -2.06 16.37 -35.83
CA GLN A 240 -1.05 17.43 -35.89
C GLN A 240 -1.69 18.82 -35.89
N SER A 241 -2.83 18.95 -36.55
CA SER A 241 -3.66 20.14 -36.54
C SER A 241 -5.10 19.77 -36.88
N VAL A 242 -6.04 20.55 -36.36
CA VAL A 242 -7.45 20.47 -36.74
C VAL A 242 -7.89 21.85 -37.17
N THR A 243 -8.48 21.94 -38.36
CA THR A 243 -9.03 23.16 -38.91
C THR A 243 -10.54 23.01 -39.07
N LEU A 244 -11.30 23.98 -38.58
CA LEU A 244 -12.76 23.99 -38.62
C LEU A 244 -13.25 25.08 -39.58
N VAL A 245 -14.15 24.69 -40.48
CA VAL A 245 -14.94 25.64 -41.29
C VAL A 245 -16.37 25.59 -40.78
N VAL A 246 -16.90 26.75 -40.37
CA VAL A 246 -18.22 26.87 -39.77
C VAL A 246 -19.14 27.64 -40.72
N ASP A 247 -20.16 26.97 -41.23
CA ASP A 247 -21.20 27.56 -42.08
C ASP A 247 -22.49 27.77 -41.26
N GLY A 248 -23.03 28.99 -41.30
CA GLY A 248 -24.26 29.38 -40.61
C GLY A 248 -24.07 30.42 -39.50
N ILE A 249 -22.84 30.60 -39.01
CA ILE A 249 -22.44 31.64 -38.04
C ILE A 249 -21.17 32.32 -38.57
N GLU A 250 -21.13 33.65 -38.56
CA GLU A 250 -19.94 34.39 -39.00
C GLU A 250 -18.86 34.37 -37.89
N VAL A 251 -17.62 34.05 -38.27
CA VAL A 251 -16.46 33.97 -37.35
C VAL A 251 -15.61 35.23 -37.51
N ALA A 252 -15.54 36.05 -36.47
CA ALA A 252 -14.68 37.23 -36.40
C ALA A 252 -13.26 36.82 -35.97
N GLY A 253 -12.27 36.99 -36.87
CA GLY A 253 -10.85 36.90 -36.51
C GLY A 253 -9.99 35.84 -37.19
N GLY A 254 -10.46 35.16 -38.24
CA GLY A 254 -9.63 34.23 -39.03
C GLY A 254 -10.06 32.77 -38.91
N GLU A 255 -9.22 31.86 -39.41
CA GLU A 255 -9.48 30.42 -39.51
C GLU A 255 -9.44 29.75 -38.12
N LEU A 256 -10.45 28.92 -37.81
CA LEU A 256 -10.52 28.19 -36.53
C LEU A 256 -9.59 26.98 -36.59
N SER A 257 -8.36 27.12 -36.10
CA SER A 257 -7.39 26.03 -36.07
C SER A 257 -6.86 25.76 -34.67
N THR A 258 -6.63 24.48 -34.37
CA THR A 258 -5.93 24.03 -33.15
C THR A 258 -4.45 23.75 -33.44
N GLY A 259 -3.66 23.62 -32.37
CA GLY A 259 -2.37 22.97 -32.42
C GLY A 259 -2.48 21.44 -32.50
N GLU A 260 -1.46 20.76 -32.00
CA GLU A 260 -1.44 19.31 -31.91
C GLU A 260 -2.40 18.81 -30.84
N ILE A 261 -3.30 17.87 -31.18
CA ILE A 261 -4.22 17.24 -30.22
C ILE A 261 -3.89 15.75 -30.11
N LEU A 262 -3.35 15.37 -28.95
CA LEU A 262 -3.11 13.98 -28.57
C LEU A 262 -4.42 13.17 -28.49
N PRO A 263 -4.39 11.84 -28.66
CA PRO A 263 -5.54 10.99 -28.41
C PRO A 263 -6.15 11.23 -27.02
N ASN A 264 -7.48 11.32 -26.93
CA ASN A 264 -8.28 11.60 -25.73
C ASN A 264 -8.06 12.97 -25.06
N ASN A 265 -7.35 13.90 -25.71
CA ASN A 265 -7.21 15.28 -25.25
C ASN A 265 -8.16 16.22 -26.00
N SER A 266 -8.26 17.44 -25.48
CA SER A 266 -9.04 18.52 -26.09
C SER A 266 -8.25 19.83 -26.13
N GLU A 267 -8.68 20.72 -27.01
CA GLU A 267 -8.16 22.07 -27.13
C GLU A 267 -9.33 23.06 -27.26
N GLU A 268 -9.20 24.22 -26.63
CA GLU A 268 -10.20 25.29 -26.66
C GLU A 268 -9.78 26.38 -27.66
N ILE A 269 -10.62 26.64 -28.67
CA ILE A 269 -10.46 27.77 -29.59
C ILE A 269 -11.32 28.93 -29.11
N ILE A 270 -10.70 30.07 -28.81
CA ILE A 270 -11.40 31.30 -28.46
C ILE A 270 -11.59 32.13 -29.73
N ALA A 271 -12.84 32.34 -30.15
CA ALA A 271 -13.17 33.11 -31.35
C ALA A 271 -14.40 34.01 -31.13
N GLY A 272 -14.51 35.07 -31.94
CA GLY A 272 -15.74 35.86 -32.00
C GLY A 272 -16.76 35.18 -32.90
N LEU A 273 -17.93 34.81 -32.38
CA LEU A 273 -19.03 34.22 -33.16
C LEU A 273 -20.20 35.21 -33.28
N ILE A 274 -20.63 35.49 -34.51
CA ILE A 274 -21.70 36.45 -34.84
C ILE A 274 -22.85 35.68 -35.51
N PRO A 275 -23.85 35.21 -34.74
CA PRO A 275 -25.05 34.61 -35.29
C PRO A 275 -26.04 35.69 -35.77
N SER A 276 -26.65 35.48 -36.94
CA SER A 276 -27.48 36.50 -37.61
C SER A 276 -28.94 36.55 -37.15
N THR A 277 -29.47 35.46 -36.59
CA THR A 277 -30.88 35.34 -36.17
C THR A 277 -31.03 34.63 -34.83
N PRO A 278 -31.95 35.02 -33.94
CA PRO A 278 -32.23 34.28 -32.70
C PRO A 278 -33.06 33.00 -32.94
N GLY A 279 -32.90 32.00 -32.08
CA GLY A 279 -33.55 30.68 -32.15
C GLY A 279 -32.55 29.53 -32.34
N ASN A 280 -33.06 28.31 -32.53
CA ASN A 280 -32.22 27.13 -32.80
C ASN A 280 -31.83 27.09 -34.27
N ILE A 281 -30.56 27.33 -34.57
CA ILE A 281 -30.02 27.37 -35.94
C ILE A 281 -29.18 26.11 -36.18
N PRO A 282 -29.34 25.43 -37.33
CA PRO A 282 -28.42 24.39 -37.73
C PRO A 282 -27.12 25.01 -38.25
N VAL A 283 -26.00 24.65 -37.62
CA VAL A 283 -24.65 25.07 -37.99
C VAL A 283 -23.93 23.87 -38.59
N LYS A 284 -23.38 24.02 -39.80
CA LYS A 284 -22.56 22.98 -40.42
C LYS A 284 -21.10 23.24 -40.08
N VAL A 285 -20.43 22.25 -39.50
CA VAL A 285 -19.02 22.29 -39.14
C VAL A 285 -18.26 21.26 -39.97
N THR A 286 -17.37 21.71 -40.83
CA THR A 286 -16.42 20.86 -41.57
C THR A 286 -15.13 20.76 -40.76
N LYS A 287 -14.76 19.53 -40.38
CA LYS A 287 -13.61 19.20 -39.55
C LYS A 287 -12.49 18.63 -40.42
N ASN A 288 -11.42 19.40 -40.61
CA ASN A 288 -10.23 18.98 -41.35
C ASN A 288 -9.13 18.59 -40.35
N ALA A 289 -8.88 17.30 -40.16
CA ALA A 289 -7.83 16.81 -39.27
C ALA A 289 -6.61 16.37 -40.10
N THR A 290 -5.42 16.89 -39.76
CA THR A 290 -4.14 16.46 -40.32
C THR A 290 -3.51 15.42 -39.41
N ARG A 291 -3.16 14.26 -39.95
CA ARG A 291 -2.56 13.15 -39.19
C ARG A 291 -1.08 13.36 -38.94
N SER A 292 -0.60 13.06 -37.73
CA SER A 292 0.81 13.25 -37.36
C SER A 292 1.83 12.32 -38.04
N PHE A 293 1.43 11.11 -38.45
CA PHE A 293 2.35 10.11 -39.02
C PHE A 293 2.77 10.40 -40.45
N ASP A 294 1.79 10.66 -41.34
CA ASP A 294 1.99 10.79 -42.78
C ASP A 294 1.53 12.15 -43.34
N GLY A 295 1.01 13.04 -42.49
CA GLY A 295 0.46 14.33 -42.90
C GLY A 295 -0.85 14.24 -43.69
N SER A 296 -1.47 13.06 -43.77
CA SER A 296 -2.73 12.89 -44.51
C SER A 296 -3.87 13.68 -43.86
N GLN A 297 -4.72 14.29 -44.70
CA GLN A 297 -5.85 15.08 -44.24
C GLN A 297 -7.17 14.31 -44.42
N THR A 298 -8.00 14.35 -43.38
CA THR A 298 -9.37 13.83 -43.40
C THR A 298 -10.36 14.95 -43.14
N SER A 299 -11.37 15.08 -43.99
CA SER A 299 -12.45 16.07 -43.89
C SER A 299 -13.77 15.37 -43.57
N ILE A 300 -14.44 15.77 -42.49
CA ILE A 300 -15.76 15.25 -42.11
C ILE A 300 -16.70 16.42 -41.80
N ASP A 301 -17.88 16.39 -42.41
CA ASP A 301 -18.95 17.36 -42.16
C ASP A 301 -19.87 16.87 -41.05
N GLU A 302 -20.22 17.77 -40.13
CA GLU A 302 -21.19 17.54 -39.05
C GLU A 302 -22.17 18.70 -38.96
N GLN A 303 -23.41 18.44 -38.57
CA GLN A 303 -24.43 19.47 -38.38
C GLN A 303 -24.81 19.54 -36.90
N ILE A 304 -24.56 20.68 -36.28
CA ILE A 304 -24.78 20.94 -34.85
C ILE A 304 -25.89 21.99 -34.72
N TRP A 305 -26.87 21.73 -33.87
CA TRP A 305 -27.92 22.72 -33.55
C TRP A 305 -27.45 23.62 -32.42
N VAL A 306 -27.46 24.93 -32.64
CA VAL A 306 -27.03 25.94 -31.67
C VAL A 306 -28.20 26.83 -31.31
N GLU A 307 -28.46 27.00 -30.02
CA GLU A 307 -29.47 27.93 -29.51
C GLU A 307 -28.89 29.34 -29.44
N VAL A 308 -29.58 30.31 -30.07
CA VAL A 308 -29.17 31.72 -30.10
C VAL A 308 -30.20 32.60 -29.40
N LEU A 309 -29.77 33.33 -28.37
CA LEU A 309 -30.59 34.21 -27.55
C LEU A 309 -30.94 35.53 -28.27
N ARG A 310 -32.07 36.14 -27.91
CA ARG A 310 -32.48 37.47 -28.43
C ARG A 310 -31.74 38.58 -27.70
N ALA A 311 -31.20 39.54 -28.45
CA ALA A 311 -30.63 40.77 -27.90
C ALA A 311 -31.67 41.52 -27.04
N GLY A 312 -31.38 41.68 -25.74
CA GLY A 312 -32.17 42.51 -24.82
C GLY A 312 -33.42 41.88 -24.16
N GLY A 313 -33.60 40.56 -24.18
CA GLY A 313 -34.75 39.89 -23.55
C GLY A 313 -34.40 39.09 -22.29
N ALA A 314 -34.94 39.47 -21.13
CA ALA A 314 -34.93 38.62 -19.94
C ALA A 314 -35.88 37.42 -20.11
N SER A 315 -35.43 36.21 -19.75
CA SER A 315 -36.34 35.07 -19.60
C SER A 315 -36.23 34.41 -18.22
N SER A 316 -37.44 34.16 -17.71
CA SER A 316 -37.87 33.39 -16.55
C SER A 316 -37.23 32.02 -16.39
N GLY A 317 -37.05 31.61 -15.13
CA GLY A 317 -36.33 30.41 -14.74
C GLY A 317 -36.96 29.07 -15.14
N VAL A 318 -36.05 28.12 -15.36
CA VAL A 318 -36.20 26.69 -15.11
C VAL A 318 -34.89 26.22 -14.46
N GLN A 319 -35.02 25.52 -13.33
CA GLN A 319 -33.93 24.84 -12.64
C GLN A 319 -33.32 23.72 -13.49
N GLY A 320 -32.00 23.54 -13.40
CA GLY A 320 -31.35 22.23 -13.47
C GLY A 320 -30.80 21.80 -14.82
N ARG A 321 -29.52 22.12 -15.09
CA ARG A 321 -28.50 21.17 -15.53
C ARG A 321 -27.12 21.83 -15.52
N GLU A 322 -26.29 21.37 -14.59
CA GLU A 322 -24.86 21.66 -14.55
C GLU A 322 -24.18 21.02 -15.76
N SER A 323 -23.54 21.83 -16.61
CA SER A 323 -22.46 21.40 -17.48
C SER A 323 -21.15 21.57 -16.72
N LYS A 324 -20.60 20.43 -16.30
CA LYS A 324 -19.29 20.29 -15.65
C LYS A 324 -18.20 20.90 -16.53
N LYS A 325 -17.61 22.01 -16.07
CA LYS A 325 -16.24 22.37 -16.44
C LYS A 325 -15.31 21.27 -15.96
N LYS A 326 -14.79 20.45 -16.88
CA LYS A 326 -13.49 19.78 -16.68
C LYS A 326 -12.44 20.85 -16.93
N LYS A 327 -11.91 21.42 -15.85
CA LYS A 327 -10.58 22.02 -15.86
C LYS A 327 -9.58 20.88 -15.78
N ASP A 328 -8.72 20.79 -16.78
CA ASP A 328 -7.44 20.10 -16.63
C ASP A 328 -6.63 20.77 -15.50
N THR A 329 -6.07 19.88 -14.68
CA THR A 329 -4.94 20.05 -13.76
C THR A 329 -4.74 21.47 -13.19
N GLN A 330 -5.52 21.82 -12.16
CA GLN A 330 -5.06 22.83 -11.21
C GLN A 330 -4.34 22.09 -10.07
N GLU A 331 -3.03 22.36 -9.92
CA GLU A 331 -2.43 22.42 -8.58
C GLU A 331 -3.43 23.15 -7.67
N GLU A 332 -3.71 22.56 -6.49
CA GLU A 332 -4.69 23.07 -5.55
C GLU A 332 -4.60 24.59 -5.42
N GLU A 333 -5.65 25.32 -5.80
CA GLU A 333 -5.84 26.68 -5.31
C GLU A 333 -5.94 26.56 -3.79
N VAL A 334 -4.82 26.83 -3.12
CA VAL A 334 -4.78 27.02 -1.66
C VAL A 334 -5.71 28.18 -1.36
N ILE A 335 -6.95 27.86 -0.98
CA ILE A 335 -7.87 28.84 -0.42
C ILE A 335 -7.13 29.42 0.78
N ALA A 336 -6.74 30.70 0.70
CA ALA A 336 -6.10 31.39 1.81
C ALA A 336 -7.14 31.55 2.93
N ILE A 337 -7.17 30.60 3.87
CA ILE A 337 -7.99 30.65 5.06
C ILE A 337 -7.38 31.70 5.98
N THR A 338 -8.14 32.74 6.29
CA THR A 338 -7.73 33.78 7.24
C THR A 338 -8.17 33.41 8.66
N PRO A 339 -7.34 33.62 9.68
CA PRO A 339 -7.75 33.49 11.08
C PRO A 339 -8.90 34.46 11.42
N GLU A 340 -9.96 33.95 12.04
CA GLU A 340 -11.19 34.71 12.36
C GLU A 340 -11.52 34.75 13.86
N TRP A 341 -10.73 34.09 14.70
CA TRP A 341 -10.98 34.02 16.15
C TRP A 341 -10.22 35.07 16.96
N SER A 342 -10.88 35.59 18.00
CA SER A 342 -10.29 36.46 19.02
C SER A 342 -10.83 36.10 20.41
N ILE A 343 -10.03 36.35 21.44
CA ILE A 343 -10.46 36.17 22.85
C ILE A 343 -11.72 37.01 23.09
N PRO A 344 -12.81 36.43 23.65
CA PRO A 344 -14.03 37.17 23.95
C PRO A 344 -13.81 38.37 24.90
N GLU A 345 -14.62 39.41 24.75
CA GLU A 345 -14.61 40.57 25.65
C GLU A 345 -15.44 40.32 26.93
N GLY A 346 -15.12 41.03 28.02
CA GLY A 346 -15.88 40.96 29.27
C GLY A 346 -15.59 39.74 30.15
N LEU A 347 -14.39 39.16 30.03
CA LEU A 347 -13.92 38.02 30.80
C LEU A 347 -13.41 38.42 32.20
N SER A 348 -13.51 37.53 33.18
CA SER A 348 -12.85 37.66 34.49
C SER A 348 -11.32 37.47 34.36
N ASP A 349 -10.56 37.80 35.41
CA ASP A 349 -9.09 37.64 35.40
C ASP A 349 -8.66 36.18 35.13
N ASP A 350 -9.34 35.20 35.74
CA ASP A 350 -9.05 33.78 35.50
C ASP A 350 -9.45 33.35 34.07
N GLU A 351 -10.54 33.90 33.54
CA GLU A 351 -10.99 33.62 32.17
C GLU A 351 -10.08 34.24 31.10
N LEU A 352 -9.49 35.41 31.38
CA LEU A 352 -8.47 36.00 30.52
C LEU A 352 -7.23 35.10 30.44
N VAL A 353 -6.80 34.52 31.56
CA VAL A 353 -5.69 33.56 31.59
C VAL A 353 -6.01 32.32 30.73
N VAL A 354 -7.24 31.81 30.82
CA VAL A 354 -7.71 30.69 29.97
C VAL A 354 -7.71 31.07 28.49
N GLY A 355 -8.23 32.26 28.14
CA GLY A 355 -8.22 32.76 26.76
C GLY A 355 -6.81 32.92 26.19
N GLU A 356 -5.87 33.47 26.97
CA GLU A 356 -4.46 33.58 26.58
C GLU A 356 -3.82 32.21 26.39
N PHE A 357 -4.12 31.24 27.25
CA PHE A 357 -3.62 29.88 27.14
C PHE A 357 -4.09 29.22 25.84
N PHE A 358 -5.38 29.32 25.53
CA PHE A 358 -5.96 28.79 24.30
C PHE A 358 -5.36 29.44 23.05
N SER A 359 -5.18 30.77 23.08
CA SER A 359 -4.53 31.50 22.00
C SER A 359 -3.09 31.03 21.77
N LYS A 360 -2.32 30.81 22.83
CA LYS A 360 -0.93 30.34 22.72
C LYS A 360 -0.82 28.90 22.21
N ARG A 361 -1.71 27.99 22.64
CA ARG A 361 -1.74 26.62 22.10
C ARG A 361 -2.13 26.62 20.62
N TRP A 362 -3.10 27.44 20.23
CA TRP A 362 -3.48 27.60 18.84
C TRP A 362 -2.35 28.16 17.96
N GLU A 363 -1.65 29.20 18.44
CA GLU A 363 -0.46 29.75 17.79
C GLU A 363 0.62 28.68 17.61
N SER A 364 0.83 27.83 18.63
CA SER A 364 1.76 26.70 18.57
C SER A 364 1.41 25.70 17.47
N TYR A 365 0.12 25.36 17.31
CA TYR A 365 -0.32 24.44 16.26
C TYR A 365 -0.12 25.03 14.86
N MET A 366 -0.43 26.33 14.68
CA MET A 366 -0.29 27.04 13.41
C MET A 366 1.16 27.19 12.95
N THR A 367 2.10 27.27 13.90
CA THR A 367 3.53 27.43 13.62
C THR A 367 4.29 26.11 13.58
N TYR A 368 3.67 24.97 13.94
CA TYR A 368 4.31 23.66 13.87
C TYR A 368 4.79 23.34 12.43
N PRO A 369 6.05 22.89 12.23
CA PRO A 369 6.98 22.37 13.24
C PRO A 369 7.87 23.38 13.96
N ASP A 370 7.85 24.66 13.58
CA ASP A 370 8.74 25.72 14.09
C ASP A 370 8.20 26.43 15.36
N ASN A 371 7.50 25.68 16.23
CA ASN A 371 6.77 26.23 17.37
C ASN A 371 7.54 26.23 18.71
N LYS A 372 8.83 25.86 18.70
CA LYS A 372 9.64 25.68 19.92
C LYS A 372 9.60 26.87 20.89
N ILE A 373 9.64 28.10 20.37
CA ILE A 373 9.60 29.33 21.19
C ILE A 373 8.29 29.44 21.97
N ILE A 374 7.18 29.03 21.35
CA ILE A 374 5.84 29.08 21.96
C ILE A 374 5.71 27.97 23.00
N LEU A 375 6.24 26.77 22.73
CA LEU A 375 6.32 25.69 23.70
C LEU A 375 7.15 26.10 24.92
N ASP A 376 8.33 26.70 24.72
CA ASP A 376 9.17 27.22 25.80
C ASP A 376 8.40 28.28 26.62
N HIS A 377 7.61 29.13 25.97
CA HIS A 377 6.75 30.10 26.66
C HIS A 377 5.67 29.42 27.51
N LEU A 378 4.96 28.42 26.97
CA LEU A 378 3.95 27.66 27.71
C LEU A 378 4.57 26.95 28.93
N HIS A 379 5.71 26.30 28.73
CA HIS A 379 6.45 25.62 29.80
C HIS A 379 6.93 26.59 30.89
N ASN A 380 7.52 27.73 30.51
CA ASN A 380 8.01 28.73 31.47
C ASN A 380 6.88 29.43 32.25
N ASN A 381 5.65 29.40 31.73
CA ASN A 381 4.46 29.95 32.37
C ASN A 381 3.49 28.88 32.91
N ARG A 382 3.96 27.64 33.12
CA ARG A 382 3.12 26.50 33.55
C ARG A 382 2.34 26.74 34.85
N GLU A 383 2.88 27.52 35.78
CA GLU A 383 2.18 27.87 37.04
C GLU A 383 1.02 28.84 36.79
N LYS A 384 1.21 29.80 35.87
CA LYS A 384 0.14 30.71 35.42
C LYS A 384 -0.96 29.92 34.70
N TYR A 385 -0.57 28.94 33.89
CA TYR A 385 -1.46 28.09 33.09
C TYR A 385 -1.83 26.77 33.79
N ALA A 386 -1.91 26.77 35.12
CA ALA A 386 -2.45 25.66 35.89
C ALA A 386 -3.98 25.58 35.72
N ILE A 387 -4.42 25.04 34.57
CA ILE A 387 -5.83 24.91 34.19
C ILE A 387 -6.23 23.43 34.21
N SER A 388 -7.37 23.12 34.80
CA SER A 388 -8.05 21.82 34.74
C SER A 388 -9.14 21.87 33.67
N SER A 389 -9.01 21.10 32.59
CA SER A 389 -9.85 21.21 31.40
C SER A 389 -10.40 19.87 30.92
N TYR A 390 -11.67 19.86 30.49
CA TYR A 390 -12.32 18.69 29.87
C TYR A 390 -12.04 18.53 28.37
N PHE A 391 -11.30 19.47 27.80
CA PHE A 391 -10.82 19.40 26.43
C PHE A 391 -9.42 20.00 26.32
N GLU A 392 -8.76 19.73 25.21
CA GLU A 392 -7.43 20.25 24.94
C GLU A 392 -7.35 20.83 23.54
N ILE A 393 -6.74 22.01 23.39
CA ILE A 393 -6.34 22.53 22.07
C ILE A 393 -4.95 21.98 21.78
N PRO A 394 -4.77 21.09 20.80
CA PRO A 394 -3.48 20.49 20.51
C PRO A 394 -2.45 21.54 20.08
N THR A 395 -1.18 21.32 20.43
CA THR A 395 -0.07 22.23 20.10
C THR A 395 0.64 21.91 18.79
N ASP A 396 0.32 20.77 18.19
CA ASP A 396 0.89 20.27 16.94
C ASP A 396 -0.07 19.26 16.28
N SER A 397 0.12 19.02 14.98
CA SER A 397 -0.70 18.04 14.23
C SER A 397 -0.26 16.59 14.45
N LYS A 398 0.96 16.36 14.93
CA LYS A 398 1.57 15.03 15.00
C LYS A 398 0.94 14.21 16.12
N SER A 399 0.78 14.80 17.30
CA SER A 399 0.11 14.20 18.47
C SER A 399 -1.31 13.73 18.13
N ILE A 400 -2.12 14.57 17.47
CA ILE A 400 -3.48 14.19 17.05
C ILE A 400 -3.46 13.00 16.08
N MET A 401 -2.59 13.03 15.07
CA MET A 401 -2.50 11.92 14.12
C MET A 401 -2.09 10.63 14.83
N GLU A 402 -1.19 10.70 15.80
CA GLU A 402 -0.77 9.54 16.61
C GLU A 402 -1.90 9.01 17.48
N ASP A 403 -2.63 9.88 18.17
CA ASP A 403 -3.77 9.51 19.01
C ASP A 403 -4.92 8.93 18.19
N TRP A 404 -5.15 9.43 16.98
CA TRP A 404 -6.20 8.95 16.08
C TRP A 404 -5.76 7.83 15.11
N ALA A 405 -4.58 7.22 15.29
CA ALA A 405 -4.02 6.15 14.43
C ALA A 405 -3.84 6.53 12.95
N LEU A 406 -3.69 7.82 12.65
CA LEU A 406 -3.55 8.29 11.29
C LEU A 406 -2.09 8.21 10.81
N PRO A 407 -1.86 7.89 9.51
CA PRO A 407 -0.52 7.92 8.93
C PRO A 407 0.12 9.32 9.02
N HIS A 408 1.41 9.41 9.36
CA HIS A 408 2.09 10.71 9.56
C HIS A 408 2.17 11.59 8.30
N ASN A 409 2.13 11.00 7.11
CA ASN A 409 2.17 11.70 5.83
C ASN A 409 0.77 12.08 5.30
N LEU A 410 -0.27 11.92 6.12
CA LEU A 410 -1.65 12.17 5.71
C LEU A 410 -1.96 13.66 5.57
N ARG A 411 -1.43 14.52 6.45
CA ARG A 411 -1.68 15.96 6.44
C ARG A 411 -1.28 16.57 5.10
N GLY A 412 -2.22 17.24 4.44
CA GLY A 412 -2.04 17.83 3.09
C GLY A 412 -2.15 16.83 1.93
N ASN A 413 -2.26 15.53 2.19
CA ASN A 413 -2.30 14.48 1.17
C ASN A 413 -3.62 13.72 1.11
N ILE A 414 -4.64 14.14 1.85
CA ILE A 414 -5.93 13.45 1.94
C ILE A 414 -6.62 13.40 0.56
N HIS A 415 -7.18 12.24 0.21
CA HIS A 415 -8.00 12.08 -0.99
C HIS A 415 -9.48 12.30 -0.64
N LEU A 416 -10.09 13.32 -1.24
CA LEU A 416 -11.50 13.67 -1.03
C LEU A 416 -12.28 13.51 -2.33
N ASP A 417 -13.22 12.55 -2.35
CA ASP A 417 -14.23 12.46 -3.40
C ASP A 417 -15.30 13.56 -3.25
N ALA A 418 -16.27 13.60 -4.18
CA ALA A 418 -17.32 14.61 -4.14
C ALA A 418 -18.12 14.62 -2.83
N LYS A 419 -18.41 13.46 -2.24
CA LYS A 419 -19.24 13.35 -1.02
C LYS A 419 -18.46 13.79 0.22
N ARG A 420 -17.18 13.44 0.30
CA ARG A 420 -16.27 13.86 1.38
C ARG A 420 -15.99 15.36 1.29
N LYS A 421 -15.82 15.92 0.08
CA LYS A 421 -15.71 17.37 -0.13
C LYS A 421 -16.95 18.12 0.36
N GLU A 422 -18.14 17.63 0.03
CA GLU A 422 -19.40 18.17 0.55
C GLU A 422 -19.44 18.13 2.08
N THR A 423 -19.09 16.98 2.69
CA THR A 423 -19.09 16.81 4.14
C THR A 423 -18.14 17.79 4.84
N VAL A 424 -16.92 17.96 4.31
CA VAL A 424 -15.94 18.92 4.85
C VAL A 424 -16.48 20.35 4.75
N ARG A 425 -17.05 20.71 3.60
CA ARG A 425 -17.63 22.04 3.38
C ARG A 425 -18.77 22.32 4.35
N ASP A 426 -19.71 21.39 4.48
CA ASP A 426 -20.90 21.55 5.32
C ASP A 426 -20.53 21.80 6.79
N ILE A 427 -19.50 21.10 7.32
CA ILE A 427 -19.03 21.36 8.69
C ILE A 427 -18.23 22.65 8.76
N PHE A 428 -17.34 22.91 7.80
CA PHE A 428 -16.48 24.11 7.79
C PHE A 428 -17.30 25.41 7.70
N GLU A 429 -18.37 25.44 6.91
CA GLU A 429 -19.25 26.59 6.71
C GLU A 429 -20.37 26.70 7.77
N SER A 430 -20.50 25.72 8.67
CA SER A 430 -21.58 25.69 9.67
C SER A 430 -21.41 26.75 10.76
N GLN A 431 -22.51 27.04 11.47
CA GLN A 431 -22.47 27.92 12.63
C GLN A 431 -21.89 27.18 13.84
N TYR A 432 -21.24 27.91 14.77
CA TYR A 432 -20.71 27.33 16.01
C TYR A 432 -21.73 26.45 16.76
N LYS A 433 -23.01 26.82 16.71
CA LYS A 433 -24.08 26.14 17.46
C LYS A 433 -24.42 24.75 16.94
N ASP A 434 -24.00 24.43 15.72
CA ASP A 434 -24.39 23.20 15.04
C ASP A 434 -23.48 22.05 15.48
N ASN A 435 -24.09 20.95 15.92
CA ASN A 435 -23.37 19.72 16.22
C ASN A 435 -23.45 18.75 15.03
N TYR A 436 -22.36 18.06 14.75
CA TYR A 436 -22.26 17.11 13.65
C TYR A 436 -21.75 15.75 14.12
N VAL A 437 -22.24 14.70 13.47
CA VAL A 437 -21.69 13.36 13.59
C VAL A 437 -21.37 12.80 12.21
N ILE A 438 -20.13 12.38 12.02
CA ILE A 438 -19.65 11.68 10.82
C ILE A 438 -19.83 10.18 11.05
N ILE A 439 -20.71 9.54 10.29
CA ILE A 439 -20.96 8.10 10.42
C ILE A 439 -20.76 7.33 9.13
N GLY A 440 -20.40 6.06 9.26
CA GLY A 440 -20.16 5.19 8.12
C GLY A 440 -19.71 3.80 8.56
N GLU A 441 -19.46 2.94 7.57
CA GLU A 441 -18.94 1.60 7.82
C GLU A 441 -17.48 1.63 8.35
N PRO A 442 -16.99 0.55 8.99
CA PRO A 442 -15.59 0.45 9.38
C PRO A 442 -14.65 0.68 8.19
N GLY A 443 -13.61 1.49 8.39
CA GLY A 443 -12.52 1.64 7.42
C GLY A 443 -12.78 2.60 6.26
N VAL A 444 -13.91 3.30 6.21
CA VAL A 444 -14.24 4.26 5.14
C VAL A 444 -13.52 5.62 5.25
N GLY A 445 -12.71 5.82 6.30
CA GLY A 445 -11.98 7.07 6.53
C GLY A 445 -12.75 8.14 7.30
N LYS A 446 -13.58 7.75 8.28
CA LYS A 446 -14.31 8.68 9.17
C LYS A 446 -13.33 9.57 9.95
N THR A 447 -12.35 8.96 10.62
CA THR A 447 -11.29 9.63 11.37
C THR A 447 -10.41 10.52 10.50
N VAL A 448 -10.10 10.07 9.27
CA VAL A 448 -9.38 10.88 8.26
C VAL A 448 -10.18 12.14 7.91
N LEU A 449 -11.49 12.02 7.73
CA LEU A 449 -12.38 13.14 7.44
C LEU A 449 -12.53 14.08 8.66
N LEU A 450 -12.62 13.50 9.86
CA LEU A 450 -12.63 14.24 11.12
C LEU A 450 -11.37 15.09 11.27
N PHE A 451 -10.20 14.51 10.98
CA PHE A 451 -8.90 15.21 10.98
C PHE A 451 -8.80 16.29 9.91
N GLU A 452 -9.27 16.02 8.69
CA GLU A 452 -9.27 17.04 7.62
C GLU A 452 -10.10 18.27 8.02
N VAL A 453 -11.26 18.05 8.63
CA VAL A 453 -12.10 19.14 9.15
C VAL A 453 -11.41 19.85 10.30
N PHE A 454 -10.81 19.10 11.22
CA PHE A 454 -10.04 19.64 12.34
C PHE A 454 -8.88 20.53 11.86
N ASP A 455 -8.00 20.05 10.98
CA ASP A 455 -6.83 20.80 10.49
C ASP A 455 -7.23 22.04 9.69
N ARG A 456 -8.33 21.97 8.91
CA ARG A 456 -8.87 23.15 8.22
C ARG A 456 -9.43 24.18 9.18
N LEU A 457 -10.18 23.75 10.20
CA LEU A 457 -10.72 24.66 11.20
C LEU A 457 -9.63 25.30 12.03
N MET A 458 -8.59 24.55 12.41
CA MET A 458 -7.41 25.11 13.07
C MET A 458 -6.78 26.27 12.29
N LYS A 459 -6.90 26.34 10.96
CA LYS A 459 -6.40 27.48 10.17
C LYS A 459 -7.25 28.75 10.32
N ARG A 460 -8.50 28.63 10.77
CA ARG A 460 -9.47 29.71 10.96
C ARG A 460 -9.67 30.07 12.44
N GLU A 461 -9.82 29.07 13.30
CA GLU A 461 -10.21 29.21 14.70
C GLU A 461 -9.64 28.05 15.56
N PRO A 462 -9.38 28.27 16.86
CA PRO A 462 -8.98 27.20 17.75
C PRO A 462 -10.11 26.15 17.88
N VAL A 463 -9.73 24.88 17.75
CA VAL A 463 -10.59 23.73 18.03
C VAL A 463 -9.92 22.82 19.05
N GLY A 464 -10.73 22.09 19.82
CA GLY A 464 -10.27 21.22 20.89
C GLY A 464 -10.67 19.77 20.70
N VAL A 465 -9.96 18.87 21.39
CA VAL A 465 -10.30 17.44 21.51
C VAL A 465 -10.80 17.19 22.93
N LEU A 466 -11.94 16.50 23.08
CA LEU A 466 -12.48 16.12 24.39
C LEU A 466 -11.55 15.11 25.08
N THR A 467 -11.26 15.32 26.36
CA THR A 467 -10.30 14.49 27.14
C THR A 467 -10.93 13.77 28.32
N ASN A 468 -12.10 14.21 28.80
CA ASN A 468 -12.86 13.55 29.87
C ASN A 468 -14.35 13.89 29.83
N GLU A 469 -15.11 13.18 30.66
CA GLU A 469 -16.56 13.22 30.79
C GLU A 469 -17.10 14.41 31.61
N ASN A 470 -16.24 15.17 32.29
CA ASN A 470 -16.62 16.33 33.12
C ASN A 470 -16.84 17.59 32.26
N ILE A 471 -17.74 17.49 31.28
CA ILE A 471 -17.96 18.53 30.28
C ILE A 471 -18.58 19.78 30.95
N GLY A 472 -17.87 20.90 30.89
CA GLY A 472 -18.35 22.23 31.29
C GLY A 472 -19.01 23.01 30.12
N ASP A 473 -19.04 24.33 30.20
CA ASP A 473 -19.56 25.24 29.16
C ASP A 473 -18.50 26.23 28.61
N ALA A 474 -17.26 26.16 29.12
CA ALA A 474 -16.15 27.01 28.68
C ALA A 474 -15.96 27.06 27.15
N HIS A 475 -16.03 25.92 26.46
CA HIS A 475 -15.92 25.87 25.00
C HIS A 475 -16.99 26.71 24.30
N GLU A 476 -18.22 26.79 24.83
CA GLU A 476 -19.28 27.66 24.31
C GLU A 476 -18.99 29.13 24.52
N LYS A 477 -18.44 29.49 25.70
CA LYS A 477 -18.05 30.86 26.01
C LYS A 477 -16.91 31.35 25.10
N PHE A 478 -15.94 30.49 24.81
CA PHE A 478 -14.81 30.80 23.91
C PHE A 478 -15.09 30.48 22.43
N LYS A 479 -16.27 29.93 22.09
CA LYS A 479 -16.65 29.48 20.74
C LYS A 479 -15.66 28.48 20.12
N ILE A 480 -15.15 27.56 20.92
CA ILE A 480 -14.20 26.52 20.51
C ILE A 480 -14.99 25.26 20.18
N ARG A 481 -14.88 24.76 18.95
CA ARG A 481 -15.51 23.49 18.58
C ARG A 481 -14.73 22.33 19.16
N LEU A 482 -15.44 21.30 19.63
CA LEU A 482 -14.86 20.14 20.28
C LEU A 482 -15.03 18.88 19.43
N PHE A 483 -13.97 18.10 19.36
CA PHE A 483 -13.85 16.90 18.56
C PHE A 483 -13.70 15.65 19.42
N TYR A 484 -14.26 14.54 18.95
CA TYR A 484 -14.01 13.22 19.51
C TYR A 484 -14.17 12.14 18.44
N ASP A 485 -13.22 11.21 18.38
CA ASP A 485 -13.26 10.08 17.45
C ASP A 485 -13.91 8.86 18.11
N ASP A 486 -14.77 8.16 17.37
CA ASP A 486 -15.51 6.96 17.79
C ASP A 486 -16.21 7.06 19.15
N ILE A 487 -17.18 7.98 19.26
CA ILE A 487 -17.90 8.28 20.52
C ILE A 487 -18.59 7.05 21.14
N SER A 488 -18.88 6.03 20.35
CA SER A 488 -19.46 4.77 20.83
C SER A 488 -18.55 4.01 21.80
N GLU A 489 -17.24 4.29 21.81
CA GLU A 489 -16.27 3.65 22.69
C GLU A 489 -16.17 4.27 24.09
N LYS A 490 -16.80 5.43 24.32
CA LYS A 490 -16.88 6.05 25.67
C LYS A 490 -18.31 6.30 26.15
N PRO A 491 -18.89 5.30 26.85
CA PRO A 491 -20.18 5.42 27.52
C PRO A 491 -20.34 6.64 28.41
N ASP A 492 -19.40 6.84 29.32
CA ASP A 492 -19.45 7.93 30.29
C ASP A 492 -19.52 9.30 29.60
N LEU A 493 -18.82 9.45 28.46
CA LEU A 493 -18.79 10.69 27.70
C LEU A 493 -20.13 10.96 26.99
N TYR A 494 -20.69 9.99 26.26
CA TYR A 494 -21.98 10.21 25.60
C TYR A 494 -23.13 10.34 26.61
N GLU A 495 -23.05 9.69 27.78
CA GLU A 495 -24.01 9.83 28.88
C GLU A 495 -23.95 11.24 29.47
N ALA A 496 -22.75 11.78 29.71
CA ALA A 496 -22.56 13.15 30.16
C ALA A 496 -23.14 14.17 29.15
N ILE A 497 -22.90 13.96 27.85
CA ILE A 497 -23.50 14.78 26.78
C ILE A 497 -25.02 14.62 26.73
N ALA A 498 -25.54 13.40 26.92
CA ALA A 498 -26.96 13.11 26.91
C ALA A 498 -27.69 13.83 28.06
N ALA A 499 -27.09 13.85 29.25
CA ALA A 499 -27.65 14.44 30.47
C ALA A 499 -27.85 15.97 30.40
N LYS A 500 -27.08 16.68 29.57
CA LYS A 500 -27.25 18.15 29.39
C LYS A 500 -28.48 18.50 28.55
N GLU A 501 -29.26 19.49 28.94
CA GLU A 501 -30.41 19.94 28.13
C GLU A 501 -29.97 20.46 26.75
N LYS A 502 -28.88 21.22 26.70
CA LYS A 502 -28.27 21.75 25.47
C LYS A 502 -26.75 21.74 25.59
N ILE A 503 -26.11 21.45 24.46
CA ILE A 503 -24.66 21.54 24.28
C ILE A 503 -24.41 21.79 22.79
N SER A 504 -23.45 22.66 22.49
CA SER A 504 -23.22 23.19 21.14
C SER A 504 -21.75 23.09 20.72
N GLY A 505 -21.49 22.99 19.41
CA GLY A 505 -20.12 23.01 18.87
C GLY A 505 -19.40 21.66 18.92
N LEU A 506 -20.13 20.55 18.97
CA LEU A 506 -19.56 19.20 18.99
C LEU A 506 -19.47 18.59 17.58
N ILE A 507 -18.32 18.02 17.23
CA ILE A 507 -18.09 17.28 15.99
C ILE A 507 -17.54 15.90 16.33
N LEU A 508 -18.33 14.86 16.09
CA LEU A 508 -18.02 13.50 16.52
C LEU A 508 -17.91 12.55 15.32
N SER A 509 -17.26 11.41 15.52
CA SER A 509 -17.36 10.27 14.62
C SER A 509 -17.96 9.05 15.33
N SER A 510 -18.62 8.16 14.59
CA SER A 510 -19.10 6.87 15.10
C SER A 510 -19.38 5.89 13.96
N ARG A 511 -19.43 4.59 14.24
CA ARG A 511 -19.90 3.60 13.27
C ARG A 511 -21.43 3.63 13.15
N GLU A 512 -21.94 3.37 11.94
CA GLU A 512 -23.39 3.38 11.68
C GLU A 512 -24.20 2.46 12.63
N ALA A 513 -23.68 1.25 12.87
CA ALA A 513 -24.35 0.26 13.71
C ALA A 513 -24.38 0.71 15.18
N GLU A 514 -23.24 1.16 15.70
CA GLU A 514 -23.09 1.58 17.10
C GLU A 514 -23.86 2.88 17.36
N TRP A 515 -23.80 3.85 16.44
CA TRP A 515 -24.62 5.06 16.51
C TRP A 515 -26.12 4.73 16.63
N SER A 516 -26.58 3.69 15.92
CA SER A 516 -27.99 3.30 15.94
C SER A 516 -28.46 2.77 17.29
N GLU A 517 -27.55 2.26 18.12
CA GLU A 517 -27.78 1.74 19.47
C GLU A 517 -27.79 2.85 20.54
N LEU A 518 -27.18 4.01 20.25
CA LEU A 518 -27.12 5.12 21.20
C LEU A 518 -28.49 5.72 21.52
N PRO A 519 -28.66 6.29 22.74
CA PRO A 519 -29.90 6.92 23.16
C PRO A 519 -30.44 7.94 22.15
N VAL A 520 -31.75 7.91 21.90
CA VAL A 520 -32.40 8.78 20.91
C VAL A 520 -32.22 10.26 21.25
N ASP A 521 -32.27 10.61 22.54
CA ASP A 521 -32.14 12.00 23.00
C ASP A 521 -30.71 12.53 22.85
N PHE A 522 -29.70 11.66 22.86
CA PHE A 522 -28.34 12.00 22.47
C PHE A 522 -28.27 12.24 20.97
N ARG A 523 -28.74 11.28 20.16
CA ARG A 523 -28.65 11.36 18.68
C ARG A 523 -29.34 12.57 18.07
N LYS A 524 -30.49 12.98 18.62
CA LYS A 524 -31.26 14.14 18.14
C LYS A 524 -30.51 15.47 18.26
N LYS A 525 -29.44 15.54 19.06
CA LYS A 525 -28.62 16.74 19.22
C LYS A 525 -27.65 16.96 18.06
N PHE A 526 -27.51 16.00 17.13
CA PHE A 526 -26.50 16.01 16.07
C PHE A 526 -27.10 15.94 14.67
N THR A 527 -26.50 16.69 13.74
CA THR A 527 -26.73 16.53 12.31
C THR A 527 -25.88 15.37 11.79
N ARG A 528 -26.54 14.38 11.21
CA ARG A 528 -25.90 13.17 10.68
C ARG A 528 -25.29 13.41 9.30
N LEU A 529 -24.01 13.08 9.15
CA LEU A 529 -23.28 13.08 7.88
C LEU A 529 -22.78 11.66 7.57
N THR A 530 -23.43 11.00 6.60
CA THR A 530 -23.08 9.62 6.23
C THR A 530 -21.99 9.59 5.17
N VAL A 531 -20.90 8.88 5.45
CA VAL A 531 -19.76 8.67 4.55
C VAL A 531 -19.83 7.27 3.94
N PRO A 532 -20.03 7.14 2.61
CA PRO A 532 -20.06 5.85 1.95
C PRO A 532 -18.66 5.29 1.71
N ARG A 533 -18.61 4.00 1.35
CA ARG A 533 -17.42 3.40 0.73
C ARG A 533 -17.07 4.15 -0.56
N PHE A 534 -15.79 4.18 -0.89
CA PHE A 534 -15.34 4.73 -2.17
C PHE A 534 -15.80 3.84 -3.34
N SER A 535 -16.12 4.47 -4.48
CA SER A 535 -16.31 3.74 -5.74
C SER A 535 -14.98 3.19 -6.24
N ASP A 536 -15.02 2.22 -7.16
CA ASP A 536 -13.81 1.63 -7.72
C ASP A 536 -12.92 2.67 -8.42
N ASP A 537 -13.52 3.67 -9.09
CA ASP A 537 -12.79 4.76 -9.75
C ASP A 537 -12.09 5.66 -8.74
N GLU A 538 -12.79 6.08 -7.67
CA GLU A 538 -12.18 6.91 -6.62
C GLU A 538 -11.15 6.12 -5.80
N MET A 539 -11.40 4.82 -5.57
CA MET A 539 -10.42 3.93 -4.95
C MET A 539 -9.16 3.80 -5.80
N LYS A 540 -9.29 3.73 -7.13
CA LYS A 540 -8.13 3.68 -8.03
C LYS A 540 -7.29 4.95 -7.87
N GLN A 541 -7.92 6.12 -7.82
CA GLN A 541 -7.20 7.39 -7.61
C GLN A 541 -6.52 7.42 -6.24
N LEU A 542 -7.22 7.01 -5.18
CA LEU A 542 -6.66 6.92 -3.83
C LEU A 542 -5.46 5.97 -3.78
N VAL A 543 -5.55 4.80 -4.42
CA VAL A 543 -4.46 3.82 -4.51
C VAL A 543 -3.25 4.42 -5.21
N LEU A 544 -3.44 5.02 -6.38
CA LEU A 544 -2.35 5.63 -7.14
C LEU A 544 -1.68 6.76 -6.35
N LYS A 545 -2.47 7.67 -5.75
CA LYS A 545 -1.96 8.75 -4.90
C LYS A 545 -1.15 8.20 -3.71
N THR A 546 -1.68 7.17 -3.05
CA THR A 546 -1.01 6.57 -1.88
C THR A 546 0.31 5.88 -2.26
N LEU A 547 0.33 5.17 -3.39
CA LEU A 547 1.54 4.50 -3.89
C LEU A 547 2.61 5.52 -4.30
N ASP A 548 2.22 6.60 -4.97
CA ASP A 548 3.11 7.67 -5.40
C ASP A 548 3.78 8.39 -4.21
N ILE A 549 2.98 8.79 -3.20
CA ILE A 549 3.49 9.41 -1.97
C ILE A 549 4.53 8.53 -1.26
N ASN A 550 4.35 7.20 -1.30
CA ASN A 550 5.23 6.25 -0.65
C ASN A 550 6.35 5.71 -1.56
N ILE A 551 6.46 6.24 -2.78
CA ILE A 551 7.48 5.85 -3.79
C ILE A 551 7.42 4.34 -4.06
N ILE A 552 6.21 3.81 -4.25
CA ILE A 552 5.96 2.41 -4.59
C ILE A 552 5.51 2.34 -6.04
N LYS A 553 6.32 1.70 -6.89
CA LYS A 553 5.94 1.43 -8.28
C LYS A 553 4.81 0.42 -8.32
N SER A 554 3.92 0.50 -9.31
CA SER A 554 2.82 -0.47 -9.42
C SER A 554 2.52 -0.82 -10.87
N ASP A 555 2.07 -2.06 -11.07
CA ASP A 555 1.57 -2.53 -12.35
C ASP A 555 0.06 -2.25 -12.44
N ALA A 556 -0.46 -1.87 -13.61
CA ALA A 556 -1.88 -1.51 -13.77
C ALA A 556 -2.84 -2.66 -13.36
N THR A 557 -2.42 -3.91 -13.61
CA THR A 557 -3.15 -5.11 -13.20
C THR A 557 -3.15 -5.31 -11.68
N ALA A 558 -2.05 -4.99 -11.00
CA ALA A 558 -1.95 -5.04 -9.55
C ALA A 558 -2.82 -3.97 -8.89
N VAL A 559 -2.84 -2.75 -9.43
CA VAL A 559 -3.75 -1.67 -8.98
C VAL A 559 -5.21 -2.11 -9.10
N LYS A 560 -5.61 -2.69 -10.24
CA LYS A 560 -6.97 -3.21 -10.44
C LYS A 560 -7.32 -4.31 -9.42
N THR A 561 -6.41 -5.23 -9.15
CA THR A 561 -6.60 -6.27 -8.13
C THR A 561 -6.74 -5.66 -6.73
N LEU A 562 -5.89 -4.69 -6.37
CA LEU A 562 -5.94 -4.01 -5.09
C LEU A 562 -7.25 -3.25 -4.88
N VAL A 563 -7.74 -2.53 -5.90
CA VAL A 563 -9.06 -1.86 -5.83
C VAL A 563 -10.17 -2.89 -5.54
N SER A 564 -10.17 -4.01 -6.26
CA SER A 564 -11.12 -5.10 -6.03
C SER A 564 -10.98 -5.73 -4.64
N TYR A 565 -9.77 -5.79 -4.08
CA TYR A 565 -9.52 -6.36 -2.75
C TYR A 565 -9.93 -5.40 -1.64
N ALA A 566 -9.70 -4.10 -1.82
CA ALA A 566 -10.06 -3.07 -0.85
C ALA A 566 -11.57 -2.88 -0.69
N GLN A 567 -12.37 -3.20 -1.73
CA GLN A 567 -13.85 -3.10 -1.70
C GLN A 567 -14.34 -1.74 -1.19
N GLY A 568 -13.71 -0.65 -1.64
CA GLY A 568 -14.07 0.71 -1.23
C GLY A 568 -13.57 1.16 0.14
N SER A 569 -12.64 0.40 0.76
CA SER A 569 -12.07 0.68 2.09
C SER A 569 -10.64 1.25 2.00
N PRO A 570 -10.43 2.55 2.24
CA PRO A 570 -9.12 3.19 2.26
C PRO A 570 -8.12 2.59 3.23
N ILE A 571 -8.58 2.19 4.43
CA ILE A 571 -7.70 1.64 5.46
C ILE A 571 -7.02 0.35 4.99
N TYR A 572 -7.65 -0.40 4.07
CA TYR A 572 -7.05 -1.54 3.40
C TYR A 572 -5.76 -1.15 2.68
N VAL A 573 -5.87 -0.12 1.83
CA VAL A 573 -4.76 0.38 1.02
C VAL A 573 -3.67 0.93 1.93
N GLY A 574 -4.04 1.73 2.94
CA GLY A 574 -3.10 2.27 3.92
C GLY A 574 -2.34 1.18 4.68
N SER A 575 -3.04 0.13 5.12
CA SER A 575 -2.42 -1.00 5.85
C SER A 575 -1.46 -1.80 4.99
N LEU A 576 -1.87 -2.14 3.76
CA LEU A 576 -1.02 -2.87 2.82
C LEU A 576 0.22 -2.06 2.44
N VAL A 577 0.06 -0.76 2.15
CA VAL A 577 1.17 0.12 1.83
C VAL A 577 2.11 0.28 3.02
N LYS A 578 1.59 0.39 4.25
CA LYS A 578 2.41 0.42 5.48
C LYS A 578 3.25 -0.87 5.60
N GLU A 579 2.65 -2.03 5.36
CA GLU A 579 3.34 -3.33 5.36
C GLU A 579 4.45 -3.39 4.30
N MET A 580 4.18 -2.89 3.09
CA MET A 580 5.16 -2.81 2.01
C MET A 580 6.33 -1.89 2.38
N VAL A 581 6.05 -0.70 2.93
CA VAL A 581 7.10 0.24 3.36
C VAL A 581 7.95 -0.36 4.47
N TYR A 582 7.31 -0.97 5.47
CA TYR A 582 8.01 -1.64 6.58
C TYR A 582 8.90 -2.79 6.10
N SER A 583 8.41 -3.56 5.12
CA SER A 583 9.14 -4.68 4.51
C SER A 583 10.11 -4.25 3.40
N ASN A 584 10.28 -2.94 3.19
CA ASN A 584 11.09 -2.34 2.12
C ASN A 584 10.74 -2.84 0.70
N VAL A 585 9.47 -3.17 0.47
CA VAL A 585 8.93 -3.56 -0.83
C VAL A 585 8.58 -2.30 -1.62
N ARG A 586 9.25 -2.10 -2.76
CA ARG A 586 9.11 -0.88 -3.59
C ARG A 586 8.30 -1.08 -4.87
N ARG A 587 7.75 -2.27 -5.08
CA ARG A 587 6.89 -2.58 -6.25
C ARG A 587 5.66 -3.38 -5.82
N LEU A 588 4.47 -2.87 -6.14
CA LEU A 588 3.21 -3.57 -6.00
C LEU A 588 2.96 -4.42 -7.27
N SER A 589 3.06 -5.74 -7.12
CA SER A 589 2.78 -6.72 -8.18
C SER A 589 1.57 -7.58 -7.85
N GLN A 590 1.01 -8.25 -8.86
CA GLN A 590 -0.05 -9.24 -8.62
C GLN A 590 0.41 -10.40 -7.73
N THR A 591 1.66 -10.83 -7.86
CA THR A 591 2.23 -11.90 -7.02
C THR A 591 2.24 -11.48 -5.56
N TYR A 592 2.69 -10.25 -5.27
CA TYR A 592 2.67 -9.72 -3.90
C TYR A 592 1.27 -9.69 -3.32
N LEU A 593 0.25 -9.28 -4.10
CA LEU A 593 -1.14 -9.26 -3.65
C LEU A 593 -1.71 -10.66 -3.41
N LYS A 594 -1.40 -11.64 -4.25
CA LYS A 594 -1.85 -13.02 -4.04
C LYS A 594 -1.21 -13.64 -2.80
N GLU A 595 0.04 -13.30 -2.55
CA GLU A 595 0.78 -13.82 -1.41
C GLU A 595 0.50 -13.07 -0.13
N ASN A 596 0.17 -11.78 -0.14
CA ASN A 596 0.13 -10.89 1.03
C ASN A 596 -1.15 -10.08 1.18
N ALA A 597 -2.21 -10.42 0.44
CA ALA A 597 -3.47 -9.71 0.54
C ALA A 597 -4.66 -10.67 0.37
N GLN A 598 -5.76 -10.40 1.06
CA GLN A 598 -7.02 -11.11 0.88
C GLN A 598 -8.15 -10.12 0.61
N LYS A 599 -9.13 -10.52 -0.20
CA LYS A 599 -10.27 -9.66 -0.52
C LYS A 599 -11.06 -9.30 0.73
N GLY A 600 -11.27 -8.00 0.94
CA GLY A 600 -12.00 -7.43 2.06
C GLY A 600 -11.16 -7.28 3.33
N MET A 601 -11.44 -6.25 4.12
CA MET A 601 -10.71 -5.95 5.36
C MET A 601 -10.72 -7.10 6.38
N ALA A 602 -11.85 -7.78 6.53
CA ALA A 602 -11.96 -8.90 7.46
C ALA A 602 -11.05 -10.07 7.03
N GLY A 603 -11.01 -10.40 5.74
CA GLY A 603 -10.11 -11.44 5.22
C GLY A 603 -8.65 -11.05 5.36
N TYR A 604 -8.31 -9.80 5.06
CA TYR A 604 -6.95 -9.28 5.20
C TYR A 604 -6.43 -9.35 6.64
N VAL A 605 -7.21 -8.87 7.61
CA VAL A 605 -6.81 -8.94 9.03
C VAL A 605 -6.77 -10.38 9.53
N THR A 606 -7.72 -11.23 9.11
CA THR A 606 -7.70 -12.67 9.44
C THR A 606 -6.42 -13.33 8.96
N MET A 607 -6.01 -13.05 7.72
CA MET A 607 -4.77 -13.54 7.14
C MET A 607 -3.54 -13.07 7.93
N ILE A 608 -3.51 -11.80 8.39
CA ILE A 608 -2.42 -11.28 9.22
C ILE A 608 -2.37 -12.03 10.56
N LEU A 609 -3.51 -12.14 11.27
CA LEU A 609 -3.58 -12.89 12.53
C LEU A 609 -3.14 -14.35 12.36
N GLN A 610 -3.49 -14.99 11.25
CA GLN A 610 -3.03 -16.35 10.94
C GLN A 610 -1.51 -16.41 10.76
N ARG A 611 -0.88 -15.43 10.11
CA ARG A 611 0.59 -15.39 9.97
C ARG A 611 1.30 -15.21 11.30
N LEU A 612 0.73 -14.34 12.15
CA LEU A 612 1.28 -14.01 13.46
C LEU A 612 1.20 -15.20 14.42
N LEU A 613 0.02 -15.83 14.51
CA LEU A 613 -0.30 -16.81 15.55
C LEU A 613 -0.19 -18.27 15.09
N LYS A 614 -0.30 -18.55 13.78
CA LYS A 614 -0.38 -19.90 13.22
C LYS A 614 0.75 -20.19 12.22
N SER A 615 0.95 -21.48 11.96
CA SER A 615 1.77 -22.03 10.89
C SER A 615 0.93 -23.07 10.14
N GLY A 616 0.33 -22.66 9.01
CA GLY A 616 -0.74 -23.44 8.40
C GLY A 616 -2.02 -23.38 9.25
N ASN A 617 -2.58 -24.52 9.60
CA ASN A 617 -3.80 -24.59 10.42
C ASN A 617 -3.52 -24.69 11.93
N GLU A 618 -2.28 -24.99 12.32
CA GLU A 618 -1.88 -25.19 13.71
C GLU A 618 -1.34 -23.90 14.34
N TYR A 619 -1.57 -23.72 15.64
CA TYR A 619 -0.97 -22.63 16.40
C TYR A 619 0.54 -22.83 16.54
N ARG A 620 1.29 -21.73 16.44
CA ARG A 620 2.67 -21.70 16.92
C ARG A 620 2.66 -21.86 18.44
N THR A 621 3.78 -22.26 19.02
CA THR A 621 3.98 -22.15 20.48
C THR A 621 3.70 -20.71 20.92
N GLY A 622 2.88 -20.55 21.97
CA GLY A 622 2.40 -19.27 22.47
C GLY A 622 1.38 -18.57 21.57
N GLY A 623 0.81 -19.27 20.59
CA GLY A 623 -0.16 -18.72 19.65
C GLY A 623 -1.53 -18.47 20.27
N LEU A 624 -2.01 -19.36 21.15
CA LEU A 624 -3.25 -19.13 21.92
C LEU A 624 -2.98 -18.15 23.06
N HIS A 625 -1.81 -18.21 23.68
CA HIS A 625 -1.38 -17.23 24.68
C HIS A 625 -1.41 -15.80 24.11
N ALA A 626 -0.77 -15.59 22.96
CA ALA A 626 -0.78 -14.30 22.28
C ALA A 626 -2.20 -13.90 21.84
N LEU A 627 -3.04 -14.84 21.38
CA LEU A 627 -4.45 -14.56 21.07
C LEU A 627 -5.22 -14.05 22.30
N SER A 628 -5.02 -14.65 23.47
CA SER A 628 -5.62 -14.20 24.74
C SER A 628 -5.18 -12.79 25.11
N CYS A 629 -3.89 -12.46 24.94
CA CYS A 629 -3.38 -11.09 25.15
C CYS A 629 -4.00 -10.06 24.19
N LEU A 630 -4.23 -10.45 22.93
CA LEU A 630 -4.91 -9.59 21.96
C LEU A 630 -6.39 -9.39 22.32
N MET A 631 -7.06 -10.44 22.79
CA MET A 631 -8.45 -10.34 23.27
C MET A 631 -8.56 -9.46 24.52
N PHE A 632 -7.58 -9.55 25.43
CA PHE A 632 -7.46 -8.65 26.57
C PHE A 632 -7.37 -7.20 26.13
N LEU A 633 -6.45 -6.86 25.21
CA LEU A 633 -6.33 -5.51 24.66
C LEU A 633 -7.63 -5.03 23.97
N ALA A 634 -8.37 -5.94 23.33
CA ALA A 634 -9.58 -5.61 22.58
C ALA A 634 -10.81 -5.34 23.47
N ASN A 635 -10.93 -6.03 24.61
CA ASN A 635 -12.16 -6.04 25.42
C ASN A 635 -12.00 -5.41 26.81
N HIS A 636 -10.77 -5.33 27.36
CA HIS A 636 -10.52 -4.95 28.76
C HIS A 636 -9.67 -3.69 28.93
N VAL A 637 -9.24 -3.06 27.83
CA VAL A 637 -8.42 -1.85 27.84
C VAL A 637 -9.18 -0.71 27.17
N GLU A 638 -9.34 0.43 27.86
CA GLU A 638 -9.94 1.65 27.32
C GLU A 638 -9.22 2.09 26.04
N GLU A 639 -10.01 2.53 25.05
CA GLU A 639 -9.51 3.00 23.74
C GLU A 639 -8.66 1.98 22.97
N ARG A 640 -8.60 0.73 23.47
CA ARG A 640 -7.82 -0.38 22.91
C ARG A 640 -6.35 -0.01 22.66
N LYS A 641 -5.81 0.79 23.57
CA LYS A 641 -4.45 1.35 23.56
C LYS A 641 -3.87 1.18 24.96
N CYS A 642 -2.69 0.58 25.08
CA CYS A 642 -1.98 0.50 26.36
C CYS A 642 -0.48 0.62 26.20
N HIS A 643 0.19 0.97 27.30
CA HIS A 643 1.63 0.91 27.41
C HIS A 643 2.14 -0.54 27.28
N GLU A 644 3.15 -0.77 26.44
CA GLU A 644 3.72 -2.08 26.10
C GLU A 644 4.13 -2.86 27.36
N GLN A 645 4.72 -2.19 28.35
CA GLN A 645 5.12 -2.82 29.61
C GLN A 645 3.93 -3.39 30.40
N LEU A 646 2.75 -2.75 30.35
CA LEU A 646 1.55 -3.29 31.01
C LEU A 646 1.05 -4.54 30.27
N LEU A 647 1.06 -4.52 28.94
CA LEU A 647 0.68 -5.69 28.14
C LEU A 647 1.67 -6.85 28.31
N ARG A 648 2.96 -6.57 28.49
CA ARG A 648 3.99 -7.57 28.82
C ARG A 648 3.78 -8.16 30.21
N ALA A 649 3.52 -7.33 31.22
CA ALA A 649 3.21 -7.82 32.56
C ALA A 649 1.96 -8.71 32.55
N PHE A 650 0.89 -8.28 31.86
CA PHE A 650 -0.30 -9.13 31.68
C PHE A 650 0.01 -10.46 30.96
N ALA A 651 0.88 -10.42 29.95
CA ALA A 651 1.32 -11.62 29.23
C ALA A 651 2.09 -12.59 30.13
N ASP A 652 2.82 -12.09 31.12
CA ASP A 652 3.50 -12.91 32.12
C ASP A 652 2.48 -13.50 33.12
N GLU A 653 1.53 -12.68 33.62
CA GLU A 653 0.50 -13.11 34.58
C GLU A 653 -0.45 -14.18 34.01
N ILE A 654 -0.80 -14.09 32.72
CA ILE A 654 -1.71 -15.05 32.08
C ILE A 654 -1.02 -16.38 31.71
N ASP A 655 0.31 -16.50 31.84
CA ASP A 655 1.06 -17.66 31.36
C ASP A 655 0.68 -18.97 32.07
N GLU A 656 0.69 -18.99 33.41
CA GLU A 656 0.31 -20.16 34.21
C GLU A 656 -1.14 -20.59 33.94
N PRO A 657 -2.15 -19.68 33.96
CA PRO A 657 -3.51 -20.03 33.57
C PRO A 657 -3.66 -20.55 32.13
N MET A 658 -2.85 -20.06 31.17
CA MET A 658 -2.83 -20.55 29.79
C MET A 658 -2.27 -21.98 29.69
N GLU A 659 -1.19 -22.26 30.42
CA GLU A 659 -0.59 -23.60 30.46
C GLU A 659 -1.59 -24.63 31.02
N GLU A 660 -2.25 -24.29 32.12
CA GLU A 660 -3.21 -25.17 32.78
C GLU A 660 -4.45 -25.47 31.92
N LYS A 661 -4.97 -24.45 31.22
CA LYS A 661 -6.28 -24.55 30.53
C LYS A 661 -6.17 -24.96 29.07
N PHE A 662 -5.12 -24.52 28.39
CA PHE A 662 -4.96 -24.68 26.95
C PHE A 662 -3.69 -25.44 26.56
N SER A 663 -2.84 -25.81 27.53
CA SER A 663 -1.54 -26.45 27.27
C SER A 663 -0.67 -25.65 26.28
N ASP A 664 -0.76 -24.33 26.36
CA ASP A 664 0.04 -23.39 25.59
C ASP A 664 0.73 -22.44 26.56
N VAL A 665 1.98 -22.09 26.27
CA VAL A 665 2.85 -21.29 27.15
C VAL A 665 3.37 -20.08 26.39
N TYR A 666 3.78 -19.06 27.13
CA TYR A 666 4.38 -17.85 26.62
C TYR A 666 5.58 -18.17 25.72
N ASP A 667 5.47 -17.79 24.45
CA ASP A 667 6.60 -17.76 23.53
C ASP A 667 6.95 -16.33 23.16
N ARG A 668 8.14 -15.91 23.59
CA ARG A 668 8.63 -14.55 23.35
C ARG A 668 8.64 -14.17 21.86
N ARG A 669 8.89 -15.11 20.94
CA ARG A 669 8.97 -14.78 19.50
C ARG A 669 7.56 -14.56 18.92
N THR A 670 6.61 -15.43 19.23
CA THR A 670 5.21 -15.31 18.80
C THR A 670 4.58 -14.06 19.39
N PHE A 671 4.78 -13.81 20.69
CA PHE A 671 4.29 -12.60 21.35
C PHE A 671 4.89 -11.34 20.74
N ASN A 672 6.23 -11.25 20.62
CA ASN A 672 6.88 -10.07 20.05
C ASN A 672 6.44 -9.80 18.61
N ARG A 673 6.19 -10.82 17.77
CA ARG A 673 5.65 -10.59 16.42
C ARG A 673 4.30 -9.90 16.44
N SER A 674 3.42 -10.29 17.35
CA SER A 674 2.10 -9.67 17.51
C SER A 674 2.25 -8.23 18.00
N ILE A 675 3.13 -7.99 18.98
CA ILE A 675 3.40 -6.64 19.51
C ILE A 675 4.05 -5.75 18.45
N ASP A 676 5.07 -6.20 17.73
CA ASP A 676 5.76 -5.43 16.69
C ASP A 676 4.79 -4.95 15.60
N TYR A 677 3.75 -5.73 15.31
CA TYR A 677 2.71 -5.35 14.35
C TYR A 677 1.76 -4.26 14.89
N LEU A 678 1.44 -4.32 16.19
CA LEU A 678 0.54 -3.38 16.87
C LEU A 678 1.25 -2.14 17.42
N SER A 679 2.58 -2.18 17.53
CA SER A 679 3.39 -1.10 18.10
C SER A 679 3.51 0.06 17.11
N GLY A 680 3.32 1.28 17.63
CA GLY A 680 3.46 2.54 16.90
C GLY A 680 4.80 3.24 17.15
N GLN A 681 4.81 4.57 17.06
CA GLN A 681 5.87 5.37 17.68
C GLN A 681 5.65 5.40 19.20
N GLY A 682 6.72 5.35 20.00
CA GLY A 682 6.64 5.41 21.46
C GLY A 682 6.56 4.03 22.13
N SER A 683 6.02 3.98 23.35
CA SER A 683 5.93 2.75 24.16
C SER A 683 4.50 2.18 24.18
N LEU A 684 3.68 2.56 23.20
CA LEU A 684 2.25 2.26 23.14
C LEU A 684 1.94 1.19 22.10
N VAL A 685 1.03 0.30 22.45
CA VAL A 685 0.50 -0.78 21.60
C VAL A 685 -0.99 -0.53 21.39
N ARG A 686 -1.44 -0.59 20.12
CA ARG A 686 -2.85 -0.36 19.75
C ARG A 686 -3.23 -1.14 18.49
N PHE A 687 -4.53 -1.36 18.28
CA PHE A 687 -4.99 -1.90 17.01
C PHE A 687 -4.90 -0.86 15.87
N PRO A 688 -4.46 -1.25 14.67
CA PRO A 688 -4.42 -0.35 13.51
C PRO A 688 -5.81 0.10 13.05
N HIS A 689 -6.83 -0.74 13.26
CA HIS A 689 -8.21 -0.45 12.90
C HIS A 689 -9.18 -1.43 13.59
N ASP A 690 -10.39 -0.95 13.82
CA ASP A 690 -11.58 -1.63 14.36
C ASP A 690 -11.83 -3.07 13.89
N THR A 691 -11.52 -3.37 12.63
CA THR A 691 -11.71 -4.71 12.07
C THR A 691 -10.93 -5.79 12.81
N TRP A 692 -9.80 -5.44 13.44
CA TRP A 692 -9.05 -6.34 14.32
C TRP A 692 -9.90 -6.78 15.51
N VAL A 693 -10.56 -5.82 16.15
CA VAL A 693 -11.43 -6.04 17.30
C VAL A 693 -12.63 -6.88 16.87
N ASP A 694 -13.25 -6.59 15.73
CA ASP A 694 -14.36 -7.39 15.22
C ASP A 694 -13.98 -8.87 15.07
N ILE A 695 -12.79 -9.17 14.55
CA ILE A 695 -12.29 -10.53 14.39
C ILE A 695 -11.97 -11.16 15.75
N LEU A 696 -11.31 -10.44 16.65
CA LEU A 696 -11.00 -10.90 18.01
C LEU A 696 -12.25 -11.11 18.87
N GLN A 697 -13.36 -10.43 18.54
CA GLN A 697 -14.66 -10.66 19.15
C GLN A 697 -15.45 -11.81 18.51
N GLY A 698 -14.88 -12.48 17.49
CA GLY A 698 -15.48 -13.62 16.81
C GLY A 698 -16.49 -13.25 15.71
N LYS A 699 -16.50 -12.00 15.23
CA LYS A 699 -17.30 -11.58 14.06
C LYS A 699 -16.63 -12.02 12.75
N GLY A 700 -17.39 -12.01 11.65
CA GLY A 700 -16.98 -12.51 10.33
C GLY A 700 -17.54 -13.90 10.04
N ALA A 701 -18.02 -14.11 8.80
CA ALA A 701 -18.68 -15.36 8.40
C ALA A 701 -17.74 -16.58 8.47
N ASP A 702 -16.46 -16.39 8.11
CA ASP A 702 -15.44 -17.44 8.01
C ASP A 702 -14.26 -17.19 8.96
N ASN A 703 -14.52 -16.65 10.16
CA ASN A 703 -13.46 -16.36 11.13
C ASN A 703 -12.87 -17.67 11.72
N PRO A 704 -11.60 -18.03 11.40
CA PRO A 704 -10.99 -19.30 11.79
C PRO A 704 -10.60 -19.35 13.27
N PHE A 705 -10.66 -18.22 13.99
CA PHE A 705 -10.34 -18.13 15.41
C PHE A 705 -11.59 -18.26 16.29
N ARG A 706 -12.81 -18.23 15.72
CA ARG A 706 -14.06 -18.21 16.50
C ARG A 706 -14.15 -19.32 17.56
N PRO A 707 -13.81 -20.60 17.28
CA PRO A 707 -13.88 -21.65 18.30
C PRO A 707 -12.93 -21.38 19.49
N ASP A 708 -11.70 -20.97 19.19
CA ASP A 708 -10.68 -20.70 20.20
C ASP A 708 -11.01 -19.45 21.01
N ILE A 709 -11.49 -18.37 20.35
CA ILE A 709 -12.00 -17.16 20.99
C ILE A 709 -13.12 -17.52 21.98
N GLN A 710 -14.09 -18.35 21.58
CA GLN A 710 -15.17 -18.76 22.47
C GLN A 710 -14.67 -19.57 23.68
N ALA A 711 -13.66 -20.42 23.49
CA ALA A 711 -13.06 -21.17 24.58
C ALA A 711 -12.30 -20.25 25.56
N ILE A 712 -11.47 -19.34 25.05
CA ILE A 712 -10.75 -18.33 25.84
C ILE A 712 -11.73 -17.46 26.64
N ARG A 713 -12.79 -16.97 25.99
CA ARG A 713 -13.84 -16.19 26.66
C ARG A 713 -14.44 -16.94 27.84
N LYS A 714 -14.81 -18.20 27.62
CA LYS A 714 -15.44 -19.02 28.65
C LYS A 714 -14.53 -19.25 29.85
N GLU A 715 -13.23 -19.45 29.62
CA GLU A 715 -12.28 -19.73 30.71
C GLU A 715 -11.81 -18.47 31.42
N PHE A 716 -11.69 -17.33 30.73
CA PHE A 716 -11.07 -16.12 31.29
C PHE A 716 -11.99 -14.89 31.39
N GLU A 717 -12.79 -14.61 30.36
CA GLU A 717 -13.65 -13.41 30.31
C GLU A 717 -14.89 -13.63 31.18
N ASP A 718 -15.59 -14.76 30.99
CA ASP A 718 -16.82 -15.12 31.72
C ASP A 718 -16.57 -15.43 33.21
N THR A 719 -15.34 -15.79 33.56
CA THR A 719 -14.93 -16.07 34.96
C THR A 719 -14.45 -14.82 35.70
N GLY A 720 -14.26 -13.70 35.00
CA GLY A 720 -13.67 -12.47 35.55
C GLY A 720 -12.15 -12.53 35.72
N MET A 721 -11.49 -13.59 35.24
CA MET A 721 -10.05 -13.78 35.41
C MET A 721 -9.24 -12.72 34.67
N PHE A 722 -9.68 -12.26 33.49
CA PHE A 722 -9.01 -11.15 32.79
C PHE A 722 -8.96 -9.86 33.63
N GLU A 723 -10.02 -9.52 34.37
CA GLU A 723 -10.01 -8.34 35.25
C GLU A 723 -9.09 -8.52 36.46
N GLN A 724 -8.97 -9.74 36.98
CA GLN A 724 -8.03 -10.04 38.06
C GLN A 724 -6.58 -9.91 37.57
N LEU A 725 -6.22 -10.62 36.49
CA LEU A 725 -4.87 -10.59 35.91
C LEU A 725 -4.48 -9.18 35.44
N LYS A 726 -5.44 -8.39 34.93
CA LYS A 726 -5.26 -6.99 34.59
C LYS A 726 -4.78 -6.16 35.79
N LYS A 727 -5.31 -6.43 36.98
CA LYS A 727 -4.89 -5.76 38.22
C LYS A 727 -3.54 -6.26 38.70
N ASP A 728 -3.32 -7.58 38.67
CA ASP A 728 -2.07 -8.20 39.12
C ASP A 728 -0.86 -7.71 38.30
N ALA A 729 -1.05 -7.46 37.01
CA ALA A 729 -0.03 -6.91 36.11
C ALA A 729 0.44 -5.46 36.43
N ILE A 730 -0.29 -4.72 37.27
CA ILE A 730 0.01 -3.28 37.53
C ILE A 730 1.33 -3.11 38.27
N ASP A 731 1.58 -3.90 39.32
CA ASP A 731 2.75 -3.72 40.19
C ASP A 731 4.05 -3.90 39.39
N ASP A 732 4.11 -4.99 38.61
CA ASP A 732 5.24 -5.31 37.73
C ASP A 732 5.47 -4.23 36.66
N ALA A 733 4.40 -3.76 36.02
CA ALA A 733 4.49 -2.72 35.01
C ALA A 733 4.97 -1.38 35.62
N TRP A 734 4.39 -1.01 36.76
CA TRP A 734 4.70 0.22 37.47
C TRP A 734 6.14 0.24 37.97
N GLU A 735 6.57 -0.80 38.68
CA GLU A 735 7.92 -0.86 39.24
C GLU A 735 9.00 -0.91 38.14
N ALA A 736 8.72 -1.56 37.00
CA ALA A 736 9.63 -1.55 35.86
C ALA A 736 9.84 -0.14 35.30
N ILE A 737 8.77 0.61 35.03
CA ILE A 737 8.85 1.95 34.43
C ILE A 737 9.33 3.01 35.43
N LYS A 738 8.87 2.95 36.68
CA LYS A 738 9.36 3.81 37.76
C LYS A 738 10.88 3.68 37.95
N LYS A 739 11.43 2.46 37.95
CA LYS A 739 12.88 2.24 38.04
C LYS A 739 13.65 2.85 36.86
N ARG A 740 13.11 2.72 35.64
CA ARG A 740 13.71 3.34 34.44
C ARG A 740 13.68 4.87 34.53
N TYR A 741 12.54 5.44 34.91
CA TYR A 741 12.39 6.88 35.09
C TYR A 741 13.33 7.46 36.16
N ILE A 742 13.42 6.82 37.33
CA ILE A 742 14.35 7.26 38.40
C ILE A 742 15.82 7.21 37.90
N ARG A 743 16.16 6.23 37.07
CA ARG A 743 17.52 6.09 36.50
C ARG A 743 17.81 7.15 35.44
N ASN A 744 16.84 7.52 34.60
CA ASN A 744 17.01 8.51 33.55
C ASN A 744 15.69 9.24 33.24
N ASN A 745 15.38 10.25 34.04
CA ASN A 745 14.11 10.99 33.95
C ASN A 745 13.95 11.78 32.65
N VAL A 746 15.04 12.14 31.95
CA VAL A 746 14.96 12.88 30.69
C VAL A 746 14.54 11.97 29.54
N ARG A 747 15.12 10.76 29.48
CA ARG A 747 14.86 9.83 28.37
C ARG A 747 13.56 9.05 28.54
N GLU A 748 13.22 8.69 29.77
CA GLU A 748 12.10 7.79 30.07
C GLU A 748 10.83 8.58 30.45
N LYS A 749 10.86 9.90 30.31
CA LYS A 749 9.73 10.79 30.61
C LYS A 749 8.47 10.37 29.84
N ASP A 750 8.58 10.25 28.52
CA ASP A 750 7.42 10.01 27.66
C ASP A 750 6.80 8.64 27.97
N SER A 751 7.63 7.60 28.09
CA SER A 751 7.19 6.25 28.50
C SER A 751 6.53 6.26 29.90
N PHE A 752 7.07 7.01 30.85
CA PHE A 752 6.46 7.16 32.18
C PHE A 752 5.08 7.80 32.10
N LEU A 753 4.95 8.92 31.38
CA LEU A 753 3.66 9.60 31.20
C LEU A 753 2.66 8.71 30.44
N GLU A 754 3.08 7.99 29.40
CA GLU A 754 2.24 7.04 28.65
C GLU A 754 1.72 5.89 29.53
N LEU A 755 2.54 5.36 30.44
CA LEU A 755 2.07 4.37 31.42
C LEU A 755 1.06 4.99 32.39
N CYS A 756 1.36 6.16 32.94
CA CYS A 756 0.45 6.86 33.85
C CYS A 756 -0.90 7.19 33.17
N ASP A 757 -0.87 7.58 31.91
CA ASP A 757 -2.07 7.81 31.11
C ASP A 757 -2.88 6.52 30.98
N THR A 758 -2.23 5.41 30.59
CA THR A 758 -2.85 4.08 30.52
C THR A 758 -3.48 3.66 31.86
N LEU A 759 -2.76 3.85 32.97
CA LEU A 759 -3.24 3.46 34.30
C LEU A 759 -4.41 4.33 34.76
N THR A 760 -4.35 5.65 34.55
CA THR A 760 -5.40 6.58 35.01
C THR A 760 -6.65 6.56 34.15
N SER A 761 -6.58 6.07 32.91
CA SER A 761 -7.77 5.82 32.08
C SER A 761 -8.43 4.48 32.43
N ASN A 762 -7.65 3.44 32.76
CA ASN A 762 -8.17 2.08 32.90
C ASN A 762 -8.57 1.66 34.31
N PHE A 763 -8.19 2.42 35.33
CA PHE A 763 -8.36 2.04 36.73
C PHE A 763 -8.82 3.20 37.60
N ARG A 764 -9.58 2.89 38.65
CA ARG A 764 -9.93 3.91 39.66
C ARG A 764 -8.70 4.24 40.49
N LEU A 765 -8.64 5.48 40.96
CA LEU A 765 -7.59 5.93 41.87
C LEU A 765 -7.46 5.09 43.14
N SER A 766 -8.56 4.50 43.63
CA SER A 766 -8.53 3.56 44.74
C SER A 766 -7.80 2.26 44.41
N ASP A 767 -8.03 1.71 43.22
CA ASP A 767 -7.37 0.48 42.76
C ASP A 767 -5.87 0.71 42.56
N LEU A 768 -5.49 1.85 41.96
CA LEU A 768 -4.08 2.20 41.76
C LEU A 768 -3.31 2.34 43.08
N ARG A 769 -3.95 2.91 44.11
CA ARG A 769 -3.37 3.00 45.46
C ARG A 769 -3.23 1.63 46.12
N GLU A 770 -4.21 0.76 45.96
CA GLU A 770 -4.16 -0.61 46.46
C GLU A 770 -2.99 -1.38 45.83
N MET A 771 -2.76 -1.17 44.53
CA MET A 771 -1.62 -1.74 43.79
C MET A 771 -0.32 -0.93 43.91
N GLN A 772 -0.18 -0.12 44.96
CA GLN A 772 1.05 0.58 45.33
C GLN A 772 1.62 1.54 44.26
N VAL A 773 0.78 2.02 43.34
CA VAL A 773 1.15 3.08 42.41
C VAL A 773 1.34 4.39 43.19
N ASP A 774 2.49 5.05 43.01
CA ASP A 774 2.81 6.29 43.70
C ASP A 774 2.12 7.48 43.01
N ILE A 775 0.88 7.74 43.41
CA ILE A 775 0.03 8.81 42.84
C ILE A 775 0.66 10.19 43.02
N ASP A 776 1.42 10.40 44.10
CA ASP A 776 2.07 11.69 44.34
C ASP A 776 3.21 11.90 43.34
N MET A 777 3.99 10.86 43.02
CA MET A 777 4.97 10.89 41.95
C MET A 777 4.32 11.14 40.58
N VAL A 778 3.21 10.46 40.26
CA VAL A 778 2.47 10.69 39.01
C VAL A 778 2.06 12.16 38.90
N ARG A 779 1.47 12.71 39.97
CA ARG A 779 1.02 14.11 40.03
C ARG A 779 2.18 15.08 39.90
N GLU A 780 3.31 14.82 40.57
CA GLU A 780 4.51 15.66 40.50
C GLU A 780 5.09 15.71 39.09
N VAL A 781 5.27 14.54 38.45
CA VAL A 781 5.87 14.44 37.11
C VAL A 781 4.95 15.06 36.06
N ALA A 782 3.65 14.75 36.08
CA ALA A 782 2.69 15.35 35.17
C ALA A 782 2.61 16.88 35.35
N SER A 783 2.68 17.38 36.59
CA SER A 783 2.70 18.83 36.87
C SER A 783 3.93 19.54 36.29
N LYS A 784 5.10 18.89 36.30
CA LYS A 784 6.32 19.45 35.69
C LYS A 784 6.22 19.60 34.17
N HIS A 785 5.36 18.80 33.54
CA HIS A 785 5.18 18.71 32.10
C HIS A 785 3.76 19.07 31.64
N ARG A 786 3.04 19.90 32.41
CA ARG A 786 1.64 20.30 32.17
C ARG A 786 1.41 20.94 30.78
N ASP A 787 2.48 21.43 30.15
CA ASP A 787 2.45 21.93 28.78
C ASP A 787 2.14 20.82 27.75
N GLU A 788 2.45 19.57 28.06
CA GLU A 788 2.18 18.42 27.19
C GLU A 788 0.76 17.87 27.31
N PRO A 789 0.15 17.45 26.19
CA PRO A 789 -1.21 16.88 26.15
C PRO A 789 -1.45 15.76 27.16
N VAL A 790 -0.61 14.73 27.12
CA VAL A 790 -0.72 13.52 27.95
C VAL A 790 -0.66 13.86 29.44
N ALA A 791 0.26 14.75 29.83
CA ALA A 791 0.40 15.18 31.22
C ALA A 791 -0.83 15.99 31.69
N ALA A 792 -1.36 16.88 30.84
CA ALA A 792 -2.58 17.63 31.14
C ALA A 792 -3.79 16.71 31.31
N ALA A 793 -3.93 15.69 30.46
CA ALA A 793 -5.01 14.70 30.56
C ALA A 793 -4.95 13.89 31.87
N ILE A 794 -3.74 13.42 32.26
CA ILE A 794 -3.51 12.74 33.53
C ILE A 794 -3.93 13.65 34.70
N LEU A 795 -3.44 14.90 34.73
CA LEU A 795 -3.76 15.84 35.80
C LEU A 795 -5.25 16.12 35.87
N SER A 796 -5.94 16.29 34.74
CA SER A 796 -7.37 16.56 34.72
C SER A 796 -8.18 15.40 35.32
N ARG A 797 -7.81 14.14 35.04
CA ARG A 797 -8.45 12.96 35.65
C ARG A 797 -8.14 12.87 37.15
N LEU A 798 -6.90 13.15 37.55
CA LEU A 798 -6.50 13.19 38.95
C LEU A 798 -7.23 14.30 39.73
N GLU A 799 -7.38 15.49 39.14
CA GLU A 799 -8.03 16.66 39.74
C GLU A 799 -9.55 16.50 39.81
N GLY A 800 -10.17 15.86 38.80
CA GLY A 800 -11.60 15.51 38.83
C GLY A 800 -11.96 14.55 39.96
N ALA A 801 -11.04 13.66 40.32
CA ALA A 801 -11.21 12.74 41.45
C ALA A 801 -10.77 13.33 42.80
N GLU A 802 -9.66 14.07 42.83
CA GLU A 802 -9.09 14.73 44.01
C GLU A 802 -8.63 16.17 43.67
N PRO A 803 -9.49 17.18 43.90
CA PRO A 803 -9.19 18.58 43.58
C PRO A 803 -7.97 19.11 44.34
N THR A 804 -7.11 19.87 43.67
CA THR A 804 -5.92 20.49 44.27
C THR A 804 -6.04 22.02 44.35
N HIS A 805 -5.27 22.64 45.25
CA HIS A 805 -5.27 24.09 45.46
C HIS A 805 -4.58 24.83 44.30
N ASN A 806 -5.04 26.05 43.98
CA ASN A 806 -4.45 26.97 42.99
C ASN A 806 -4.54 26.53 41.51
N VAL A 807 -5.52 25.71 41.16
CA VAL A 807 -5.83 25.36 39.76
C VAL A 807 -7.10 26.08 39.31
N ILE A 808 -7.09 26.67 38.12
CA ILE A 808 -8.27 27.23 37.45
C ILE A 808 -9.09 26.05 36.91
N ASN A 809 -10.29 25.83 37.44
CA ASN A 809 -11.15 24.74 36.97
C ASN A 809 -12.14 25.25 35.92
N ILE A 810 -12.20 24.59 34.75
CA ILE A 810 -13.19 24.89 33.71
C ILE A 810 -14.22 23.75 33.51
N GLN A 811 -14.19 22.71 34.35
CA GLN A 811 -15.15 21.60 34.32
C GLN A 811 -16.54 22.02 34.81
N ASP A 812 -16.62 23.04 35.66
CA ASP A 812 -17.87 23.64 36.13
C ASP A 812 -18.36 24.76 35.19
N SER A 813 -19.62 25.16 35.33
CA SER A 813 -20.18 26.33 34.63
C SER A 813 -19.59 27.68 35.08
N VAL A 814 -18.80 27.67 36.16
CA VAL A 814 -18.10 28.85 36.68
C VAL A 814 -16.60 28.59 36.66
N ILE A 815 -15.90 29.32 35.81
CA ILE A 815 -14.43 29.29 35.74
C ILE A 815 -13.87 30.04 36.96
N SER A 816 -13.21 29.31 37.86
CA SER A 816 -12.63 29.90 39.07
C SER A 816 -11.45 29.11 39.59
N LYS A 817 -10.56 29.79 40.33
CA LYS A 817 -9.50 29.13 41.09
C LYS A 817 -10.04 28.40 42.32
N SER A 818 -9.59 27.15 42.49
CA SER A 818 -9.89 26.31 43.65
C SER A 818 -9.25 26.88 44.93
N ASN A 819 -10.00 27.71 45.67
CA ASN A 819 -9.62 28.25 46.98
C ASN A 819 -10.29 27.49 48.13
N ILE A 820 -10.02 26.19 48.30
CA ILE A 820 -10.40 25.48 49.53
C ILE A 820 -9.28 25.69 50.56
N GLY A 821 -9.14 26.92 51.06
CA GLY A 821 -8.16 27.26 52.08
C GLY A 821 -8.72 27.07 53.48
N THR A 822 -7.94 26.40 54.33
CA THR A 822 -7.88 26.64 55.77
C THR A 822 -8.02 28.13 56.08
N ASP A 823 -9.11 28.53 56.74
CA ASP A 823 -9.10 29.54 57.81
C ASP A 823 -10.48 29.58 58.48
N GLY A 824 -10.48 29.30 59.79
CA GLY A 824 -11.63 29.58 60.63
C GLY A 824 -11.76 31.08 60.85
N SER A 825 -12.72 31.70 60.19
CA SER A 825 -13.37 32.92 60.70
C SER A 825 -14.68 33.15 59.94
N ASP A 826 -15.76 33.25 60.72
CA ASP A 826 -17.10 33.65 60.29
C ASP A 826 -17.08 34.85 59.33
N ALA A 827 -17.61 34.66 58.11
CA ALA A 827 -18.24 35.71 57.31
C ALA A 827 -19.17 35.08 56.25
N ASP A 828 -20.46 35.05 56.60
CA ASP A 828 -21.66 34.99 55.74
C ASP A 828 -21.64 34.16 54.46
N ILE A 829 -22.13 32.91 54.60
CA ILE A 829 -22.71 32.13 53.51
C ILE A 829 -23.98 32.85 53.04
N VAL A 830 -23.94 33.48 51.86
CA VAL A 830 -25.14 33.82 51.10
C VAL A 830 -25.19 32.94 49.86
N ASP A 831 -26.15 32.00 49.92
CA ASP A 831 -26.76 31.21 48.84
C ASP A 831 -26.03 31.16 47.48
N SER A 832 -25.44 30.01 47.19
CA SER A 832 -25.32 29.49 45.83
C SER A 832 -25.59 27.99 45.88
N ILE A 833 -26.84 27.65 45.55
CA ILE A 833 -27.38 26.29 45.52
C ILE A 833 -26.64 25.49 44.45
N VAL A 834 -25.74 24.60 44.87
CA VAL A 834 -25.18 23.55 44.02
C VAL A 834 -26.23 22.45 43.89
N HIS A 835 -26.91 22.38 42.75
CA HIS A 835 -27.72 21.22 42.39
C HIS A 835 -26.81 20.05 42.01
N LYS A 836 -26.36 19.25 43.00
CA LYS A 836 -25.95 17.86 42.74
C LYS A 836 -27.19 17.00 42.55
N SER A 837 -27.53 16.67 41.30
CA SER A 837 -28.50 15.64 40.97
C SER A 837 -28.00 14.27 41.45
N LYS A 838 -28.72 13.70 42.43
CA LYS A 838 -28.60 12.32 42.86
C LYS A 838 -29.22 11.37 41.84
N ALA A 839 -28.49 10.32 41.44
CA ALA A 839 -28.97 8.96 41.17
C ALA A 839 -27.72 8.06 41.04
N GLY A 840 -27.61 6.84 41.57
CA GLY A 840 -28.52 6.02 42.36
C GLY A 840 -28.25 4.53 42.09
N LYS A 841 -27.49 3.89 42.98
CA LYS A 841 -27.23 2.44 43.14
C LYS A 841 -26.56 1.66 42.01
#